data_AF-A0A8J6C9B6-F1
#
_entry.id   AF-A0A8J6C9B6-F1
#
_cell.length_a   1.000
_cell.length_b   1.000
_cell.length_c   1.000
_cell.angle_alpha   90.00
_cell.angle_beta   90.00
_cell.angle_gamma   90.00
#
_symmetry.space_group_name_H-M   'P 1'
#
loop_
_entity.id
_entity.type
_entity.pdbx_description
1 polymer ?
#
loop_
_entity_poly.entity_id
_entity_poly.type
_entity_poly.pdbx_seq_one_letter_code
_entity_poly.pdbx_strand_id
1 'polypeptide(L)'
;MGPTRNARALALAALVGACAAGSQPIRVNVVGYLPDAFKLATIAAPVCAGNWSIVDVDTGAHALRGTLSELQSRTRGTLCLANFSALTKPGTYELRVAGLGHTQPFPVGPTALNRPFRMAMAGFYMARCGQATPPLEPSDELVLATSKGRMYEHGECHMNDGTVDDKHTHAGHLEHVDATGGWHDAGDYGKYVVNTGITVGMLMYAWEHFQGRMACADLGLPDGETAVPDFLDEVRWGVAWMLKMQRPDGWVYHKLTPSHFEGFGDLPDTDRAQRYFSPVSSAATGDVAAAGAQCARIFAPYDAALSARCLAAARLAYDALATQPDVVVPDLSGFGTGTYNNQDWHGDVGVRLWAAAELYETTREPRFLADTEGFLRRFDAPSATCGEINQPNSGLNCKVCDQFDWGDKRNLGSIRYATLKVGSRDTDPRDPALVAEVAEQLRIVADLFVRTGRDDAYASTFGGYTKWGINGELARQSLLLYAAELVHGANSTLEQTALSTLSHLFGRNSWGRSFVTKLGDWPAQHPHHRPSIVYSEAWPGLLVGGPNGGETSWSDGWLAFRSNEVAINWNCGLVYATARYYVCPAQPDAANEPDAGADGDQQRRPHKPRAPHAPRPPHERASAPVRAGAPDVAAADGTVWLGDPSKVRDALSAKERLALELEQLSALIPPEGNGGETDETDSPDEEPPRHSRRDERRARSSGPAEPAAEKSAGTASVDGALADLAAAAAAVDGLQSDRRARRAQPAAERASGVLIEEEPAAAMPQLGHSRRQAREPAAARAPRRAPVPAAEMAAAAAVSGSGRAARAAARPAH
;
A
#
# COMPACT_ATOMS: atom_id res chain seq x y z
N MET A 1 -32.08 21.97 -50.54
CA MET A 1 -31.03 21.19 -49.84
C MET A 1 -30.42 22.11 -48.79
N GLY A 2 -30.63 21.83 -47.49
CA GLY A 2 -30.35 22.80 -46.42
C GLY A 2 -29.07 22.49 -45.62
N PRO A 3 -28.33 23.51 -45.14
CA PRO A 3 -27.04 23.35 -44.45
C PRO A 3 -27.12 22.77 -43.02
N THR A 4 -28.30 22.30 -42.59
CA THR A 4 -28.59 21.90 -41.20
C THR A 4 -27.98 20.55 -40.77
N ARG A 5 -27.51 19.72 -41.71
CA ARG A 5 -26.79 18.48 -41.38
C ARG A 5 -25.35 18.71 -40.92
N ASN A 6 -24.63 19.67 -41.50
CA ASN A 6 -23.23 19.93 -41.16
C ASN A 6 -23.10 20.66 -39.81
N ALA A 7 -24.03 21.54 -39.47
CA ALA A 7 -24.05 22.20 -38.16
C ALA A 7 -24.20 21.22 -36.98
N ARG A 8 -25.02 20.16 -37.14
CA ARG A 8 -25.13 19.09 -36.13
C ARG A 8 -23.88 18.22 -36.04
N ALA A 9 -23.19 17.97 -37.16
CA ALA A 9 -21.93 17.22 -37.17
C ALA A 9 -20.79 18.02 -36.50
N LEU A 10 -20.66 19.32 -36.77
CA LEU A 10 -19.66 20.16 -36.11
C LEU A 10 -19.93 20.35 -34.61
N ALA A 11 -21.20 20.48 -34.20
CA ALA A 11 -21.55 20.50 -32.78
C ALA A 11 -21.18 19.17 -32.07
N LEU A 12 -21.33 18.03 -32.75
CA LEU A 12 -20.94 16.72 -32.21
C LEU A 12 -19.42 16.55 -32.11
N ALA A 13 -18.64 17.16 -33.01
CA ALA A 13 -17.18 17.20 -32.92
C ALA A 13 -16.70 18.10 -31.76
N ALA A 14 -17.38 19.23 -31.51
CA ALA A 14 -17.08 20.11 -30.37
C ALA A 14 -17.43 19.48 -29.00
N LEU A 15 -18.40 18.55 -28.97
CA LEU A 15 -18.83 17.84 -27.76
C LEU A 15 -17.78 16.91 -27.13
N VAL A 16 -16.68 16.61 -27.84
CA VAL A 16 -15.57 15.76 -27.36
C VAL A 16 -14.44 16.57 -26.70
N GLY A 17 -14.45 17.90 -26.84
CA GLY A 17 -13.33 18.80 -26.57
C GLY A 17 -12.88 19.03 -25.11
N ALA A 18 -13.29 18.19 -24.16
CA ALA A 18 -12.89 18.30 -22.74
C ALA A 18 -12.54 16.96 -22.06
N CYS A 19 -12.39 15.88 -22.83
CA CYS A 19 -11.71 14.68 -22.31
C CYS A 19 -10.19 14.92 -22.33
N ALA A 20 -9.53 14.73 -21.19
CA ALA A 20 -8.07 14.65 -21.16
C ALA A 20 -7.62 13.51 -22.08
N ALA A 21 -6.50 13.69 -22.78
CA ALA A 21 -5.92 12.66 -23.63
C ALA A 21 -5.77 11.36 -22.81
N GLY A 22 -6.35 10.25 -23.30
CA GLY A 22 -6.37 9.00 -22.54
C GLY A 22 -7.56 8.81 -21.58
N SER A 23 -8.71 9.46 -21.79
CA SER A 23 -9.93 9.26 -20.98
C SER A 23 -11.19 8.91 -21.79
N GLN A 24 -12.08 8.08 -21.22
CA GLN A 24 -13.35 7.66 -21.83
C GLN A 24 -14.51 8.62 -21.49
N PRO A 25 -15.47 8.83 -22.41
CA PRO A 25 -16.64 9.67 -22.17
C PRO A 25 -17.74 8.96 -21.37
N ILE A 26 -17.87 7.64 -21.47
CA ILE A 26 -18.82 6.82 -20.70
C ILE A 26 -18.03 6.12 -19.58
N ARG A 27 -18.22 6.53 -18.32
CA ARG A 27 -17.42 6.06 -17.18
C ARG A 27 -18.28 5.18 -16.28
N VAL A 28 -17.97 3.89 -16.25
CA VAL A 28 -18.67 2.85 -15.49
C VAL A 28 -17.66 2.00 -14.72
N ASN A 29 -18.14 1.22 -13.76
CA ASN A 29 -17.39 0.09 -13.26
C ASN A 29 -17.34 -0.95 -14.38
N VAL A 30 -16.19 -1.09 -15.05
CA VAL A 30 -15.99 -2.03 -16.17
C VAL A 30 -15.74 -3.48 -15.70
N VAL A 31 -15.71 -3.70 -14.39
CA VAL A 31 -15.48 -5.01 -13.77
C VAL A 31 -16.80 -5.72 -13.45
N GLY A 32 -17.83 -4.97 -13.03
CA GLY A 32 -19.18 -5.51 -12.78
C GLY A 32 -19.86 -4.98 -11.53
N TYR A 33 -21.12 -5.36 -11.35
CA TYR A 33 -21.97 -4.90 -10.24
C TYR A 33 -22.69 -6.06 -9.54
N LEU A 34 -22.87 -5.96 -8.22
CA LEU A 34 -23.74 -6.90 -7.48
C LEU A 34 -25.23 -6.58 -7.74
N PRO A 35 -26.16 -7.56 -7.60
CA PRO A 35 -27.58 -7.39 -7.90
C PRO A 35 -28.23 -6.21 -7.18
N ASP A 36 -27.90 -5.97 -5.91
CA ASP A 36 -28.49 -4.90 -5.09
C ASP A 36 -27.60 -3.65 -4.97
N ALA A 37 -26.45 -3.62 -5.64
CA ALA A 37 -25.57 -2.45 -5.68
C ALA A 37 -26.19 -1.29 -6.48
N PHE A 38 -25.80 -0.06 -6.15
CA PHE A 38 -25.97 1.09 -7.04
C PHE A 38 -25.19 0.87 -8.34
N LYS A 39 -25.87 1.07 -9.48
CA LYS A 39 -25.32 0.87 -10.82
C LYS A 39 -25.46 2.17 -11.58
N LEU A 40 -24.35 2.88 -11.62
CA LEU A 40 -24.25 4.27 -12.03
C LEU A 40 -23.17 4.41 -13.10
N ALA A 41 -23.46 5.19 -14.14
CA ALA A 41 -22.46 5.68 -15.08
C ALA A 41 -22.37 7.19 -14.98
N THR A 42 -21.14 7.71 -14.88
CA THR A 42 -20.87 9.14 -15.01
C THR A 42 -20.46 9.41 -16.45
N ILE A 43 -21.18 10.28 -17.14
CA ILE A 43 -20.95 10.61 -18.54
C ILE A 43 -20.29 11.99 -18.61
N ALA A 44 -19.11 12.05 -19.21
CA ALA A 44 -18.39 13.29 -19.46
C ALA A 44 -18.91 13.97 -20.73
N ALA A 45 -20.08 14.59 -20.60
CA ALA A 45 -20.71 15.40 -21.64
C ALA A 45 -21.16 16.73 -21.03
N PRO A 46 -20.95 17.88 -21.71
CA PRO A 46 -21.34 19.20 -21.20
C PRO A 46 -22.86 19.45 -21.22
N VAL A 47 -23.66 18.57 -21.83
CA VAL A 47 -25.13 18.68 -21.89
C VAL A 47 -25.74 17.29 -21.74
N CYS A 48 -26.69 17.15 -20.80
CA CYS A 48 -27.35 15.87 -20.50
C CYS A 48 -28.54 15.56 -21.42
N ALA A 49 -28.39 15.89 -22.71
CA ALA A 49 -29.37 15.63 -23.75
C ALA A 49 -29.08 14.28 -24.42
N GLY A 50 -29.57 13.18 -23.84
CA GLY A 50 -29.37 11.85 -24.42
C GLY A 50 -30.22 10.76 -23.78
N ASN A 51 -30.56 9.76 -24.58
CA ASN A 51 -31.13 8.50 -24.11
C ASN A 51 -30.00 7.50 -23.88
N TRP A 52 -30.16 6.65 -22.87
CA TRP A 52 -29.32 5.49 -22.62
C TRP A 52 -30.15 4.22 -22.54
N SER A 53 -29.50 3.08 -22.78
CA SER A 53 -30.11 1.76 -22.57
C SER A 53 -29.08 0.74 -22.11
N ILE A 54 -29.49 -0.12 -21.19
CA ILE A 54 -28.77 -1.36 -20.93
C ILE A 54 -29.23 -2.41 -21.94
N VAL A 55 -28.27 -3.10 -22.55
CA VAL A 55 -28.50 -4.22 -23.48
C VAL A 55 -27.90 -5.48 -22.85
N ASP A 56 -28.70 -6.54 -22.79
CA ASP A 56 -28.31 -7.90 -22.42
C ASP A 56 -27.49 -8.49 -23.59
N VAL A 57 -26.23 -8.86 -23.35
CA VAL A 57 -25.26 -9.18 -24.43
C VAL A 57 -25.62 -10.48 -25.13
N ASP A 58 -26.09 -11.48 -24.40
CA ASP A 58 -26.40 -12.81 -24.94
C ASP A 58 -27.67 -12.79 -25.80
N THR A 59 -28.67 -11.98 -25.43
CA THR A 59 -29.97 -11.91 -26.11
C THR A 59 -30.13 -10.72 -27.05
N GLY A 60 -29.28 -9.70 -26.95
CA GLY A 60 -29.42 -8.41 -27.61
C GLY A 60 -30.64 -7.58 -27.12
N ALA A 61 -31.34 -8.03 -26.08
CA ALA A 61 -32.55 -7.38 -25.58
C ALA A 61 -32.21 -6.14 -24.75
N HIS A 62 -33.04 -5.09 -24.85
CA HIS A 62 -32.91 -3.92 -23.98
C HIS A 62 -33.48 -4.25 -22.59
N ALA A 63 -32.60 -4.48 -21.61
CA ALA A 63 -32.99 -4.77 -20.23
C ALA A 63 -33.55 -3.53 -19.51
N LEU A 64 -32.98 -2.34 -19.76
CA LEU A 64 -33.45 -1.06 -19.23
C LEU A 64 -33.23 0.07 -20.25
N ARG A 65 -33.98 1.17 -20.09
CA ARG A 65 -33.82 2.42 -20.85
C ARG A 65 -34.08 3.62 -19.94
N GLY A 66 -33.47 4.75 -20.24
CA GLY A 66 -33.74 6.02 -19.56
C GLY A 66 -33.14 7.23 -20.29
N THR A 67 -33.30 8.40 -19.68
CA THR A 67 -32.66 9.65 -20.10
C THR A 67 -31.49 9.97 -19.17
N LEU A 68 -30.47 10.66 -19.68
CA LEU A 68 -29.43 11.23 -18.82
C LEU A 68 -30.04 12.30 -17.91
N SER A 69 -29.57 12.37 -16.66
CA SER A 69 -29.85 13.48 -15.74
C SER A 69 -28.58 14.27 -15.47
N GLU A 70 -28.71 15.52 -15.04
CA GLU A 70 -27.55 16.30 -14.57
C GLU A 70 -26.96 15.71 -13.29
N LEU A 71 -25.65 15.88 -13.16
CA LEU A 71 -24.85 15.54 -11.99
C LEU A 71 -23.88 16.68 -11.71
N GLN A 72 -24.05 17.36 -10.59
CA GLN A 72 -23.19 18.48 -10.21
C GLN A 72 -21.90 17.95 -9.56
N SER A 73 -20.75 18.29 -10.13
CA SER A 73 -19.43 18.03 -9.54
C SER A 73 -18.87 19.28 -8.88
N ARG A 74 -18.37 19.16 -7.65
CA ARG A 74 -17.61 20.22 -6.98
C ARG A 74 -16.33 20.61 -7.72
N THR A 75 -15.69 19.66 -8.42
CA THR A 75 -14.37 19.83 -9.04
C THR A 75 -14.42 19.92 -10.58
N ARG A 76 -15.55 19.56 -11.21
CA ARG A 76 -15.65 19.43 -12.68
C ARG A 76 -16.89 20.11 -13.32
N GLY A 77 -17.71 20.82 -12.56
CA GLY A 77 -18.95 21.40 -13.06
C GLY A 77 -20.01 20.34 -13.41
N THR A 78 -20.89 20.61 -14.37
CA THR A 78 -21.96 19.68 -14.76
C THR A 78 -21.39 18.49 -15.53
N LEU A 79 -21.63 17.30 -15.01
CA LEU A 79 -21.52 16.01 -15.69
C LEU A 79 -22.94 15.43 -15.84
N CYS A 80 -23.06 14.26 -16.47
CA CYS A 80 -24.35 13.58 -16.60
C CYS A 80 -24.34 12.19 -15.95
N LEU A 81 -25.50 11.74 -15.50
CA LEU A 81 -25.71 10.46 -14.83
C LEU A 81 -26.64 9.56 -15.65
N ALA A 82 -26.27 8.29 -15.79
CA ALA A 82 -27.21 7.21 -16.06
C ALA A 82 -27.30 6.33 -14.80
N ASN A 83 -28.50 6.22 -14.22
CA ASN A 83 -28.76 5.34 -13.09
C ASN A 83 -29.58 4.14 -13.56
N PHE A 84 -28.96 2.96 -13.52
CA PHE A 84 -29.53 1.68 -13.92
C PHE A 84 -29.55 0.68 -12.74
N SER A 85 -29.58 1.18 -11.50
CA SER A 85 -29.56 0.36 -10.28
C SER A 85 -30.73 -0.64 -10.20
N ALA A 86 -31.86 -0.34 -10.85
CA ALA A 86 -33.02 -1.23 -11.01
C ALA A 86 -32.73 -2.54 -11.76
N LEU A 87 -31.56 -2.67 -12.40
CA LEU A 87 -31.09 -3.91 -13.01
C LEU A 87 -30.58 -4.84 -11.91
N THR A 88 -31.40 -5.80 -11.49
CA THR A 88 -31.03 -6.81 -10.48
C THR A 88 -30.80 -8.20 -11.08
N LYS A 89 -31.37 -8.47 -12.27
CA LYS A 89 -31.24 -9.77 -12.96
C LYS A 89 -29.74 -10.05 -13.27
N PRO A 90 -29.21 -11.23 -12.89
CA PRO A 90 -27.88 -11.64 -13.30
C PRO A 90 -27.76 -11.83 -14.82
N GLY A 91 -26.59 -11.47 -15.36
CA GLY A 91 -26.28 -11.55 -16.79
C GLY A 91 -25.12 -10.64 -17.18
N THR A 92 -24.74 -10.65 -18.45
CA THR A 92 -23.70 -9.80 -19.02
C THR A 92 -24.34 -8.65 -19.80
N TYR A 93 -23.90 -7.42 -19.56
CA TYR A 93 -24.60 -6.20 -19.99
C TYR A 93 -23.67 -5.16 -20.61
N GLU A 94 -24.18 -4.43 -21.60
CA GLU A 94 -23.57 -3.20 -22.14
C GLU A 94 -24.45 -1.98 -21.81
N LEU A 95 -23.83 -0.86 -21.44
CA LEU A 95 -24.51 0.44 -21.43
C LEU A 95 -24.28 1.16 -22.75
N ARG A 96 -25.35 1.45 -23.48
CA ARG A 96 -25.33 2.23 -24.73
C ARG A 96 -25.86 3.64 -24.48
N VAL A 97 -25.15 4.67 -24.93
CA VAL A 97 -25.52 6.09 -24.77
C VAL A 97 -25.60 6.74 -26.15
N ALA A 98 -26.76 7.30 -26.47
CA ALA A 98 -27.03 7.88 -27.78
C ALA A 98 -26.04 9.00 -28.13
N GLY A 99 -25.34 8.87 -29.25
CA GLY A 99 -24.34 9.83 -29.71
C GLY A 99 -22.93 9.67 -29.12
N LEU A 100 -22.74 8.83 -28.08
CA LEU A 100 -21.44 8.58 -27.45
C LEU A 100 -20.93 7.13 -27.61
N GLY A 101 -21.79 6.18 -27.99
CA GLY A 101 -21.40 4.79 -28.24
C GLY A 101 -21.88 3.84 -27.14
N HIS A 102 -21.04 2.89 -26.76
CA HIS A 102 -21.35 1.87 -25.77
C HIS A 102 -20.13 1.55 -24.89
N THR A 103 -20.39 1.05 -23.69
CA THR A 103 -19.36 0.42 -22.85
C THR A 103 -19.01 -0.95 -23.39
N GLN A 104 -17.90 -1.50 -22.90
CA GLN A 104 -17.66 -2.93 -22.99
C GLN A 104 -18.64 -3.72 -22.11
N PRO A 105 -18.81 -5.03 -22.35
CA PRO A 105 -19.60 -5.90 -21.51
C PRO A 105 -19.12 -5.93 -20.05
N PHE A 106 -20.05 -5.80 -19.11
CA PHE A 106 -19.80 -5.97 -17.68
C PHE A 106 -20.82 -6.94 -17.07
N PRO A 107 -20.43 -7.81 -16.13
CA PRO A 107 -21.35 -8.71 -15.45
C PRO A 107 -22.18 -7.95 -14.40
N VAL A 108 -23.45 -8.34 -14.27
CA VAL A 108 -24.25 -8.12 -13.08
C VAL A 108 -24.53 -9.48 -12.47
N GLY A 109 -24.26 -9.66 -11.17
CA GLY A 109 -24.45 -10.95 -10.51
C GLY A 109 -23.72 -11.08 -9.18
N PRO A 110 -24.04 -12.11 -8.38
CA PRO A 110 -23.46 -12.29 -7.05
C PRO A 110 -21.94 -12.56 -7.10
N THR A 111 -21.44 -13.16 -8.18
CA THR A 111 -20.02 -13.50 -8.39
C THR A 111 -19.22 -12.36 -9.05
N ALA A 112 -19.80 -11.19 -9.34
CA ALA A 112 -19.15 -10.13 -10.12
C ALA A 112 -17.84 -9.59 -9.50
N LEU A 113 -17.60 -9.82 -8.21
CA LEU A 113 -16.39 -9.42 -7.50
C LEU A 113 -15.40 -10.58 -7.20
N ASN A 114 -15.70 -11.81 -7.61
CA ASN A 114 -14.78 -12.95 -7.48
C ASN A 114 -13.48 -12.73 -8.28
N ARG A 115 -13.59 -12.38 -9.56
CA ARG A 115 -12.45 -12.14 -10.45
C ARG A 115 -11.49 -11.05 -9.92
N PRO A 116 -11.95 -9.86 -9.50
CA PRO A 116 -11.10 -8.86 -8.84
C PRO A 116 -10.36 -9.37 -7.61
N PHE A 117 -11.06 -10.10 -6.72
CA PHE A 117 -10.47 -10.66 -5.52
C PHE A 117 -9.36 -11.67 -5.86
N ARG A 118 -9.63 -12.64 -6.75
CA ARG A 118 -8.64 -13.65 -7.16
C ARG A 118 -7.45 -13.03 -7.88
N MET A 119 -7.68 -12.04 -8.74
CA MET A 119 -6.60 -11.31 -9.42
C MET A 119 -5.73 -10.52 -8.43
N ALA A 120 -6.31 -9.86 -7.43
CA ALA A 120 -5.57 -9.15 -6.40
C ALA A 120 -4.72 -10.10 -5.53
N MET A 121 -5.22 -11.31 -5.24
CA MET A 121 -4.48 -12.37 -4.55
C MET A 121 -3.37 -12.99 -5.44
N ALA A 122 -3.63 -13.20 -6.74
CA ALA A 122 -2.61 -13.64 -7.68
C ALA A 122 -1.43 -12.65 -7.76
N GLY A 123 -1.68 -11.36 -7.57
CA GLY A 123 -0.64 -10.33 -7.42
C GLY A 123 0.32 -10.60 -6.26
N PHE A 124 -0.17 -11.10 -5.12
CA PHE A 124 0.69 -11.49 -3.97
C PHE A 124 1.54 -12.72 -4.29
N TYR A 125 0.94 -13.77 -4.85
CA TYR A 125 1.66 -14.96 -5.29
C TYR A 125 2.79 -14.61 -6.27
N MET A 126 2.50 -13.77 -7.26
CA MET A 126 3.46 -13.31 -8.26
C MET A 126 4.55 -12.38 -7.70
N ALA A 127 4.35 -11.81 -6.51
CA ALA A 127 5.35 -11.02 -5.79
C ALA A 127 6.19 -11.86 -4.81
N ARG A 128 5.98 -13.19 -4.70
CA ARG A 128 6.72 -14.03 -3.74
C ARG A 128 8.23 -14.05 -4.07
N CYS A 129 9.03 -13.53 -3.14
CA CYS A 129 10.49 -13.50 -3.16
C CYS A 129 11.09 -14.74 -2.49
N GLY A 130 12.22 -15.28 -2.97
CA GLY A 130 12.86 -16.46 -2.37
C GLY A 130 12.30 -17.81 -2.83
N GLN A 131 11.52 -17.83 -3.91
CA GLN A 131 11.12 -19.05 -4.63
C GLN A 131 10.88 -18.73 -6.11
N ALA A 132 10.74 -19.75 -6.95
CA ALA A 132 10.14 -19.60 -8.27
C ALA A 132 8.63 -19.38 -8.16
N THR A 133 8.06 -18.60 -9.08
CA THR A 133 6.61 -18.41 -9.25
C THR A 133 6.21 -19.01 -10.60
N PRO A 134 6.01 -20.33 -10.69
CA PRO A 134 5.45 -20.92 -11.90
C PRO A 134 4.06 -20.33 -12.20
N PRO A 135 3.61 -20.33 -13.47
CA PRO A 135 2.29 -19.82 -13.83
C PRO A 135 1.18 -20.52 -13.03
N LEU A 136 0.25 -19.73 -12.46
CA LEU A 136 -1.01 -20.29 -11.95
C LEU A 136 -1.85 -20.79 -13.13
N GLU A 137 -2.61 -21.86 -12.91
CA GLU A 137 -3.45 -22.47 -13.93
C GLU A 137 -4.51 -21.47 -14.45
N PRO A 138 -4.64 -21.26 -15.78
CA PRO A 138 -5.65 -20.37 -16.34
C PRO A 138 -7.08 -20.80 -15.99
N SER A 139 -7.94 -19.82 -15.75
CA SER A 139 -9.39 -20.03 -15.64
C SER A 139 -10.16 -18.84 -16.21
N ASP A 140 -11.47 -18.96 -16.38
CA ASP A 140 -12.33 -17.87 -16.89
C ASP A 140 -12.22 -16.57 -16.08
N GLU A 141 -11.82 -16.67 -14.81
CA GLU A 141 -11.57 -15.52 -13.92
C GLU A 141 -10.10 -15.04 -13.96
N LEU A 142 -9.14 -15.92 -14.23
CA LEU A 142 -7.70 -15.66 -14.16
C LEU A 142 -7.04 -15.75 -15.55
N VAL A 143 -6.94 -14.60 -16.23
CA VAL A 143 -6.20 -14.44 -17.49
C VAL A 143 -4.74 -14.09 -17.17
N LEU A 144 -3.89 -15.11 -17.12
CA LEU A 144 -2.49 -15.02 -16.66
C LEU A 144 -1.46 -15.26 -17.78
N ALA A 145 -1.84 -14.92 -19.02
CA ALA A 145 -0.95 -14.86 -20.16
C ALA A 145 -0.88 -13.44 -20.73
N THR A 146 0.27 -13.10 -21.30
CA THR A 146 0.45 -11.91 -22.15
C THR A 146 -0.32 -12.04 -23.46
N SER A 147 -0.52 -10.90 -24.13
CA SER A 147 -1.04 -10.80 -25.50
C SER A 147 -0.28 -11.68 -26.53
N LYS A 148 0.97 -12.06 -26.22
CA LYS A 148 1.84 -12.91 -27.06
C LYS A 148 1.88 -14.38 -26.61
N GLY A 149 1.05 -14.77 -25.64
CA GLY A 149 0.97 -16.16 -25.14
C GLY A 149 2.09 -16.58 -24.18
N ARG A 150 2.97 -15.67 -23.76
CA ARG A 150 3.92 -15.92 -22.66
C ARG A 150 3.17 -15.83 -21.33
N MET A 151 3.29 -16.84 -20.48
CA MET A 151 2.75 -16.83 -19.11
C MET A 151 3.53 -15.90 -18.19
N TYR A 152 2.90 -15.36 -17.15
CA TYR A 152 3.59 -14.59 -16.11
C TYR A 152 4.28 -15.54 -15.12
N GLU A 153 5.60 -15.47 -15.06
CA GLU A 153 6.48 -16.30 -14.21
C GLU A 153 7.83 -15.63 -13.94
N HIS A 154 8.50 -16.04 -12.85
CA HIS A 154 9.95 -15.88 -12.65
C HIS A 154 10.54 -17.12 -11.95
N GLY A 155 11.84 -17.38 -12.16
CA GLY A 155 12.58 -18.42 -11.45
C GLY A 155 12.89 -18.06 -9.98
N GLU A 156 13.74 -18.86 -9.33
CA GLU A 156 14.19 -18.57 -7.96
C GLU A 156 14.95 -17.25 -7.89
N CYS A 157 14.54 -16.38 -6.96
CA CYS A 157 15.05 -15.02 -6.82
C CYS A 157 15.61 -14.78 -5.42
N HIS A 158 16.64 -13.94 -5.32
CA HIS A 158 17.19 -13.45 -4.04
C HIS A 158 17.57 -14.55 -3.03
N MET A 159 17.97 -15.75 -3.46
CA MET A 159 18.26 -16.90 -2.57
C MET A 159 19.43 -16.69 -1.59
N ASN A 160 20.23 -15.63 -1.76
CA ASN A 160 21.28 -15.21 -0.81
C ASN A 160 20.77 -14.16 0.20
N ASP A 161 19.44 -14.00 0.34
CA ASP A 161 18.85 -12.89 1.09
C ASP A 161 19.23 -12.92 2.58
N GLY A 162 19.73 -11.78 3.04
CA GLY A 162 20.07 -11.51 4.43
C GLY A 162 21.57 -11.39 4.67
N THR A 163 22.11 -10.19 4.45
CA THR A 163 23.45 -9.81 4.88
C THR A 163 23.39 -8.80 6.02
N VAL A 164 23.97 -9.15 7.16
CA VAL A 164 24.16 -8.24 8.29
C VAL A 164 25.47 -7.49 8.07
N ASP A 165 25.39 -6.16 8.13
CA ASP A 165 26.54 -5.25 8.20
C ASP A 165 26.34 -4.34 9.41
N ASP A 166 26.95 -4.70 10.54
CA ASP A 166 26.85 -3.96 11.80
C ASP A 166 27.33 -2.50 11.70
N LYS A 167 28.13 -2.17 10.69
CA LYS A 167 28.65 -0.82 10.44
C LYS A 167 27.83 -0.06 9.41
N HIS A 168 26.90 -0.72 8.73
CA HIS A 168 26.05 -0.17 7.66
C HIS A 168 26.87 0.49 6.54
N THR A 169 28.11 0.01 6.33
CA THR A 169 29.08 0.54 5.37
C THR A 169 28.99 -0.09 3.98
N HIS A 170 28.17 -1.13 3.82
CA HIS A 170 28.10 -2.04 2.68
C HIS A 170 29.46 -2.66 2.32
N ALA A 171 30.33 -2.84 3.31
CA ALA A 171 31.71 -3.28 3.17
C ALA A 171 32.29 -3.80 4.50
N GLY A 172 33.28 -4.71 4.43
CA GLY A 172 34.00 -5.22 5.59
C GLY A 172 33.63 -6.65 5.96
N HIS A 173 33.46 -6.93 7.26
CA HIS A 173 32.98 -8.23 7.72
C HIS A 173 31.46 -8.27 7.57
N LEU A 174 30.96 -9.25 6.81
CA LEU A 174 29.56 -9.41 6.49
C LEU A 174 29.13 -10.80 6.97
N GLU A 175 28.10 -10.87 7.81
CA GLU A 175 27.49 -12.12 8.25
C GLU A 175 26.25 -12.42 7.38
N HIS A 176 26.02 -13.70 7.08
CA HIS A 176 24.82 -14.14 6.35
C HIS A 176 23.83 -14.80 7.31
N VAL A 177 22.59 -14.33 7.29
CA VAL A 177 21.46 -14.86 8.07
C VAL A 177 20.29 -15.02 7.11
N ASP A 178 19.72 -16.22 6.98
CA ASP A 178 18.61 -16.45 6.05
C ASP A 178 17.40 -15.53 6.33
N ALA A 179 17.09 -14.66 5.36
CA ALA A 179 15.86 -13.88 5.28
C ALA A 179 15.18 -13.98 3.89
N THR A 180 15.33 -15.14 3.23
CA THR A 180 14.54 -15.52 2.04
C THR A 180 13.05 -15.62 2.37
N GLY A 181 12.18 -15.54 1.35
CA GLY A 181 10.72 -15.48 1.53
C GLY A 181 10.16 -14.06 1.47
N GLY A 182 8.86 -13.93 1.72
CA GLY A 182 8.14 -12.64 1.75
C GLY A 182 7.81 -12.13 0.36
N TRP A 183 7.27 -10.92 0.25
CA TRP A 183 6.89 -10.33 -1.03
C TRP A 183 7.84 -9.21 -1.43
N HIS A 184 8.15 -9.12 -2.73
CA HIS A 184 8.59 -7.86 -3.34
C HIS A 184 7.51 -6.81 -3.07
N ASP A 185 7.92 -5.66 -2.54
CA ASP A 185 7.00 -4.73 -1.92
C ASP A 185 6.15 -3.91 -2.91
N ALA A 186 6.79 -3.50 -4.02
CA ALA A 186 6.24 -2.49 -4.90
C ALA A 186 6.69 -2.71 -6.37
N GLY A 187 7.08 -1.64 -7.05
CA GLY A 187 7.71 -1.76 -8.36
C GLY A 187 9.13 -2.31 -8.30
N ASP A 188 9.75 -2.29 -7.11
CA ASP A 188 11.07 -2.81 -6.77
C ASP A 188 11.04 -4.15 -6.02
N TYR A 189 12.21 -4.80 -5.95
CA TYR A 189 12.37 -6.08 -5.26
C TYR A 189 12.71 -5.95 -3.77
N GLY A 190 12.75 -4.73 -3.21
CA GLY A 190 12.91 -4.51 -1.78
C GLY A 190 11.81 -5.17 -0.95
N LYS A 191 12.14 -5.48 0.31
CA LYS A 191 11.19 -6.05 1.29
C LYS A 191 11.24 -5.22 2.57
N TYR A 192 10.10 -4.68 2.98
CA TYR A 192 10.03 -3.68 4.06
C TYR A 192 9.05 -4.15 5.14
N VAL A 193 9.52 -4.26 6.39
CA VAL A 193 8.70 -4.83 7.48
C VAL A 193 7.51 -3.95 7.80
N VAL A 194 7.69 -2.62 7.75
CA VAL A 194 6.61 -1.67 8.05
C VAL A 194 5.46 -1.77 7.04
N ASN A 195 5.76 -1.94 5.75
CA ASN A 195 4.71 -2.09 4.73
C ASN A 195 4.11 -3.51 4.71
N THR A 196 4.95 -4.53 4.95
CA THR A 196 4.49 -5.92 5.11
C THR A 196 3.57 -6.06 6.32
N GLY A 197 3.86 -5.36 7.43
CA GLY A 197 3.07 -5.39 8.67
C GLY A 197 1.62 -4.95 8.47
N ILE A 198 1.39 -3.76 7.90
CA ILE A 198 0.03 -3.30 7.57
C ILE A 198 -0.66 -4.25 6.57
N THR A 199 0.09 -4.78 5.60
CA THR A 199 -0.38 -5.74 4.59
C THR A 199 -0.91 -7.02 5.23
N VAL A 200 -0.08 -7.74 6.00
CA VAL A 200 -0.51 -8.99 6.66
C VAL A 200 -1.60 -8.72 7.70
N GLY A 201 -1.54 -7.59 8.40
CA GLY A 201 -2.57 -7.15 9.34
C GLY A 201 -3.93 -7.02 8.67
N MET A 202 -4.00 -6.34 7.52
CA MET A 202 -5.23 -6.20 6.74
C MET A 202 -5.76 -7.52 6.17
N LEU A 203 -4.88 -8.39 5.69
CA LEU A 203 -5.29 -9.72 5.19
C LEU A 203 -5.84 -10.59 6.35
N MET A 204 -5.23 -10.52 7.54
CA MET A 204 -5.75 -11.18 8.74
C MET A 204 -7.08 -10.59 9.22
N TYR A 205 -7.30 -9.28 9.06
CA TYR A 205 -8.62 -8.67 9.23
C TYR A 205 -9.66 -9.18 8.21
N ALA A 206 -9.30 -9.32 6.93
CA ALA A 206 -10.19 -9.90 5.93
C ALA A 206 -10.56 -11.36 6.27
N TRP A 207 -9.61 -12.14 6.77
CA TRP A 207 -9.86 -13.48 7.31
C TRP A 207 -10.84 -13.45 8.49
N GLU A 208 -10.60 -12.65 9.53
CA GLU A 208 -11.46 -12.66 10.72
C GLU A 208 -12.86 -12.10 10.49
N HIS A 209 -13.00 -11.15 9.56
CA HIS A 209 -14.28 -10.54 9.19
C HIS A 209 -15.08 -11.39 8.21
N PHE A 210 -14.42 -12.11 7.30
CA PHE A 210 -15.06 -12.84 6.20
C PHE A 210 -14.68 -14.33 6.18
N GLN A 211 -14.39 -14.92 7.34
CA GLN A 211 -13.79 -16.25 7.49
C GLN A 211 -14.43 -17.34 6.61
N GLY A 212 -15.77 -17.42 6.55
CA GLY A 212 -16.45 -18.43 5.72
C GLY A 212 -16.18 -18.29 4.22
N ARG A 213 -15.94 -17.06 3.73
CA ARG A 213 -15.59 -16.77 2.33
C ARG A 213 -14.11 -16.99 2.06
N MET A 214 -13.25 -16.62 3.01
CA MET A 214 -11.80 -16.77 2.87
C MET A 214 -11.34 -18.22 3.04
N ALA A 215 -12.05 -19.03 3.83
CA ALA A 215 -11.78 -20.46 4.01
C ALA A 215 -12.18 -21.32 2.80
N CYS A 216 -13.09 -20.84 1.95
CA CYS A 216 -13.53 -21.51 0.73
C CYS A 216 -12.93 -20.91 -0.56
N ALA A 217 -12.05 -19.90 -0.43
CA ALA A 217 -11.49 -19.19 -1.55
C ALA A 217 -10.45 -20.06 -2.27
N ASP A 218 -10.82 -20.54 -3.45
CA ASP A 218 -9.91 -21.16 -4.41
C ASP A 218 -9.12 -20.05 -5.09
N LEU A 219 -7.81 -19.99 -4.82
CA LEU A 219 -6.90 -19.02 -5.42
C LEU A 219 -6.05 -19.64 -6.55
N GLY A 220 -6.18 -20.96 -6.78
CA GLY A 220 -5.38 -21.70 -7.76
C GLY A 220 -3.89 -21.75 -7.43
N LEU A 221 -3.50 -21.51 -6.17
CA LEU A 221 -2.12 -21.60 -5.73
C LEU A 221 -1.60 -23.04 -5.88
N PRO A 222 -0.30 -23.27 -6.15
CA PRO A 222 0.26 -24.61 -6.19
C PRO A 222 0.01 -25.35 -4.87
N ASP A 223 -0.54 -26.57 -4.94
CA ASP A 223 -0.92 -27.38 -3.77
C ASP A 223 0.22 -27.45 -2.74
N GLY A 224 0.03 -26.84 -1.57
CA GLY A 224 0.91 -27.01 -0.42
C GLY A 224 0.66 -28.33 0.31
N GLU A 225 1.66 -28.84 1.04
CA GLU A 225 1.53 -30.07 1.83
C GLU A 225 0.60 -29.94 3.07
N THR A 226 -0.11 -28.81 3.24
CA THR A 226 -0.81 -28.45 4.47
C THR A 226 -2.32 -28.27 4.27
N ALA A 227 -3.11 -28.58 5.31
CA ALA A 227 -4.55 -28.33 5.35
C ALA A 227 -4.91 -26.85 5.65
N VAL A 228 -4.08 -25.92 5.18
CA VAL A 228 -4.24 -24.47 5.34
C VAL A 228 -5.00 -23.95 4.11
N PRO A 229 -6.12 -23.20 4.26
CA PRO A 229 -6.80 -22.59 3.12
C PRO A 229 -5.88 -21.65 2.33
N ASP A 230 -5.98 -21.61 1.00
CA ASP A 230 -5.11 -20.84 0.10
C ASP A 230 -4.87 -19.40 0.57
N PHE A 231 -5.93 -18.71 1.00
CA PHE A 231 -5.86 -17.36 1.52
C PHE A 231 -4.91 -17.23 2.73
N LEU A 232 -4.95 -18.20 3.65
CA LEU A 232 -4.03 -18.26 4.78
C LEU A 232 -2.64 -18.78 4.39
N ASP A 233 -2.48 -19.55 3.31
CA ASP A 233 -1.14 -19.90 2.83
C ASP A 233 -0.39 -18.67 2.31
N GLU A 234 -1.07 -17.80 1.56
CA GLU A 234 -0.47 -16.54 1.11
C GLU A 234 -0.15 -15.64 2.32
N VAL A 235 -1.06 -15.49 3.29
CA VAL A 235 -0.78 -14.73 4.53
C VAL A 235 0.40 -15.33 5.31
N ARG A 236 0.52 -16.66 5.36
CA ARG A 236 1.64 -17.37 5.99
C ARG A 236 2.97 -17.01 5.34
N TRP A 237 3.01 -16.78 4.03
CA TRP A 237 4.23 -16.38 3.30
C TRP A 237 4.81 -15.06 3.82
N GLY A 238 3.99 -14.02 3.90
CA GLY A 238 4.38 -12.70 4.43
C GLY A 238 4.79 -12.76 5.90
N VAL A 239 4.01 -13.46 6.74
CA VAL A 239 4.32 -13.63 8.17
C VAL A 239 5.62 -14.42 8.38
N ALA A 240 5.85 -15.49 7.64
CA ALA A 240 7.06 -16.30 7.76
C ALA A 240 8.34 -15.48 7.51
N TRP A 241 8.30 -14.55 6.55
CA TRP A 241 9.41 -13.62 6.33
C TRP A 241 9.56 -12.58 7.44
N MET A 242 8.46 -11.97 7.91
CA MET A 242 8.51 -11.03 9.04
C MET A 242 9.15 -11.66 10.30
N LEU A 243 8.92 -12.95 10.55
CA LEU A 243 9.56 -13.67 11.66
C LEU A 243 11.09 -13.84 11.49
N LYS A 244 11.60 -13.88 10.25
CA LYS A 244 13.06 -13.92 9.97
C LYS A 244 13.74 -12.56 10.18
N MET A 245 12.97 -11.47 10.21
CA MET A 245 13.49 -10.10 10.40
C MET A 245 13.70 -9.73 11.88
N GLN A 246 13.28 -10.58 12.81
CA GLN A 246 13.43 -10.37 14.25
C GLN A 246 14.79 -10.88 14.77
N ARG A 247 15.49 -10.05 15.53
CA ARG A 247 16.73 -10.41 16.25
C ARG A 247 16.45 -11.17 17.55
N PRO A 248 17.44 -11.87 18.13
CA PRO A 248 17.30 -12.55 19.42
C PRO A 248 16.95 -11.65 20.61
N ASP A 249 17.17 -10.33 20.52
CA ASP A 249 16.80 -9.33 21.53
C ASP A 249 15.40 -8.72 21.29
N GLY A 250 14.64 -9.23 20.32
CA GLY A 250 13.26 -8.86 20.04
C GLY A 250 13.09 -7.70 19.06
N TRP A 251 14.11 -6.88 18.88
CA TRP A 251 14.11 -5.79 17.89
C TRP A 251 14.09 -6.34 16.46
N VAL A 252 13.41 -5.61 15.58
CA VAL A 252 13.16 -6.06 14.20
C VAL A 252 13.83 -5.12 13.21
N TYR A 253 14.61 -5.69 12.29
CA TYR A 253 15.24 -4.98 11.19
C TYR A 253 14.18 -4.30 10.30
N HIS A 254 14.38 -3.03 9.94
CA HIS A 254 13.32 -2.25 9.30
C HIS A 254 13.03 -2.69 7.83
N LYS A 255 14.07 -3.04 7.07
CA LYS A 255 13.97 -3.53 5.69
C LYS A 255 15.12 -4.47 5.31
N LEU A 256 14.94 -5.23 4.23
CA LEU A 256 15.96 -6.04 3.56
C LEU A 256 16.01 -5.67 2.07
N THR A 257 17.01 -4.91 1.65
CA THR A 257 17.12 -4.36 0.27
C THR A 257 18.57 -4.33 -0.21
N PRO A 258 18.83 -4.21 -1.52
CA PRO A 258 20.10 -3.67 -1.98
C PRO A 258 20.32 -2.24 -1.46
N SER A 259 21.55 -1.73 -1.54
CA SER A 259 21.85 -0.34 -1.13
C SER A 259 21.26 0.70 -2.10
N HIS A 260 20.97 0.32 -3.34
CA HIS A 260 20.35 1.16 -4.37
C HIS A 260 19.32 0.32 -5.14
N PHE A 261 18.31 0.98 -5.70
CA PHE A 261 17.33 0.34 -6.57
C PHE A 261 17.99 -0.35 -7.78
N GLU A 262 17.52 -1.56 -8.05
CA GLU A 262 17.85 -2.35 -9.23
C GLU A 262 17.27 -1.76 -10.52
N GLY A 263 17.85 -2.10 -11.67
CA GLY A 263 17.48 -1.56 -12.97
C GLY A 263 16.19 -2.14 -13.55
N PHE A 264 15.60 -1.46 -14.54
CA PHE A 264 14.36 -1.87 -15.21
C PHE A 264 14.50 -3.04 -16.19
N GLY A 265 15.71 -3.57 -16.39
CA GLY A 265 16.00 -4.62 -17.37
C GLY A 265 15.98 -6.05 -16.80
N ASP A 266 15.91 -6.18 -15.47
CA ASP A 266 16.02 -7.45 -14.76
C ASP A 266 14.67 -7.96 -14.25
N LEU A 267 14.50 -9.28 -14.25
CA LEU A 267 13.48 -9.97 -13.47
C LEU A 267 14.04 -10.29 -12.07
N PRO A 268 13.21 -10.67 -11.09
CA PRO A 268 13.69 -10.99 -9.74
C PRO A 268 14.74 -12.12 -9.75
N ASP A 269 14.59 -13.06 -10.67
CA ASP A 269 15.47 -14.21 -10.87
C ASP A 269 16.71 -13.91 -11.71
N THR A 270 16.84 -12.70 -12.28
CA THR A 270 18.07 -12.21 -12.92
C THR A 270 18.80 -11.14 -12.12
N ASP A 271 18.15 -10.50 -11.14
CA ASP A 271 18.82 -9.61 -10.18
C ASP A 271 19.88 -10.37 -9.35
N ARG A 272 21.06 -9.76 -9.21
CA ARG A 272 22.23 -10.29 -8.50
C ARG A 272 22.80 -9.31 -7.46
N ALA A 273 22.09 -8.23 -7.16
CA ALA A 273 22.53 -7.27 -6.15
C ALA A 273 22.64 -7.93 -4.77
N GLN A 274 23.69 -7.59 -4.02
CA GLN A 274 23.80 -8.00 -2.61
C GLN A 274 22.76 -7.23 -1.78
N ARG A 275 22.07 -7.93 -0.89
CA ARG A 275 20.95 -7.40 -0.10
C ARG A 275 21.24 -7.42 1.39
N TYR A 276 20.97 -6.31 2.06
CA TYR A 276 21.41 -6.04 3.41
C TYR A 276 20.23 -5.74 4.32
N PHE A 277 20.31 -6.20 5.58
CA PHE A 277 19.41 -5.71 6.62
C PHE A 277 19.76 -4.25 6.92
N SER A 278 18.74 -3.38 6.97
CA SER A 278 18.91 -2.05 7.55
C SER A 278 18.94 -2.13 9.09
N PRO A 279 19.25 -1.03 9.81
CA PRO A 279 19.00 -0.96 11.25
C PRO A 279 17.57 -1.33 11.64
N VAL A 280 17.40 -1.64 12.93
CA VAL A 280 16.11 -1.92 13.56
C VAL A 280 15.27 -0.66 13.70
N SER A 281 13.95 -0.81 13.85
CA SER A 281 13.08 0.31 14.22
C SER A 281 11.94 -0.06 15.15
N SER A 282 11.42 0.91 15.90
CA SER A 282 10.28 0.70 16.78
C SER A 282 9.02 0.36 15.98
N ALA A 283 8.80 1.01 14.83
CA ALA A 283 7.71 0.68 13.92
C ALA A 283 7.73 -0.79 13.47
N ALA A 284 8.83 -1.26 12.88
CA ALA A 284 8.98 -2.65 12.42
C ALA A 284 8.85 -3.67 13.56
N THR A 285 9.29 -3.30 14.76
CA THR A 285 9.14 -4.14 15.96
C THR A 285 7.67 -4.23 16.41
N GLY A 286 6.95 -3.10 16.39
CA GLY A 286 5.51 -3.07 16.68
C GLY A 286 4.68 -3.85 15.66
N ASP A 287 5.09 -3.83 14.39
CA ASP A 287 4.46 -4.59 13.32
C ASP A 287 4.56 -6.10 13.54
N VAL A 288 5.73 -6.61 13.92
CA VAL A 288 5.90 -8.04 14.29
C VAL A 288 5.13 -8.38 15.57
N ALA A 289 5.09 -7.46 16.54
CA ALA A 289 4.29 -7.64 17.76
C ALA A 289 2.79 -7.80 17.44
N ALA A 290 2.22 -6.92 16.62
CA ALA A 290 0.81 -6.96 16.25
C ALA A 290 0.47 -8.13 15.31
N ALA A 291 1.21 -8.26 14.20
CA ALA A 291 0.98 -9.31 13.21
C ALA A 291 1.25 -10.71 13.78
N GLY A 292 2.26 -10.88 14.63
CA GLY A 292 2.54 -12.13 15.32
C GLY A 292 1.41 -12.53 16.28
N ALA A 293 0.81 -11.59 16.99
CA ALA A 293 -0.34 -11.88 17.84
C ALA A 293 -1.56 -12.32 17.00
N GLN A 294 -1.85 -11.64 15.89
CA GLN A 294 -2.91 -12.06 14.96
C GLN A 294 -2.66 -13.46 14.38
N CYS A 295 -1.45 -13.70 13.87
CA CYS A 295 -1.03 -15.00 13.37
C CYS A 295 -1.24 -16.10 14.42
N ALA A 296 -0.83 -15.87 15.66
CA ALA A 296 -0.93 -16.85 16.73
C ALA A 296 -2.34 -17.41 16.90
N ARG A 297 -3.37 -16.57 16.98
CA ARG A 297 -4.76 -17.03 17.11
C ARG A 297 -5.37 -17.55 15.81
N ILE A 298 -5.02 -16.97 14.66
CA ILE A 298 -5.59 -17.34 13.35
C ILE A 298 -5.08 -18.70 12.89
N PHE A 299 -3.79 -18.99 13.08
CA PHE A 299 -3.17 -20.24 12.65
C PHE A 299 -3.27 -21.36 13.69
N ALA A 300 -3.67 -21.09 14.94
CA ALA A 300 -3.84 -22.13 15.97
C ALA A 300 -4.58 -23.42 15.54
N PRO A 301 -5.69 -23.37 14.75
CA PRO A 301 -6.38 -24.58 14.28
C PRO A 301 -5.79 -25.20 12.99
N TYR A 302 -4.78 -24.59 12.36
CA TYR A 302 -4.21 -25.02 11.07
C TYR A 302 -2.73 -25.41 11.16
N ASP A 303 -1.94 -24.65 11.92
CA ASP A 303 -0.51 -24.84 12.16
C ASP A 303 -0.16 -24.37 13.58
N ALA A 304 -0.17 -25.32 14.53
CA ALA A 304 0.14 -25.05 15.93
C ALA A 304 1.61 -24.65 16.16
N ALA A 305 2.53 -25.04 15.28
CA ALA A 305 3.95 -24.70 15.40
C ALA A 305 4.21 -23.25 14.96
N LEU A 306 3.61 -22.83 13.84
CA LEU A 306 3.58 -21.43 13.42
C LEU A 306 2.87 -20.56 14.46
N SER A 307 1.71 -20.99 14.95
CA SER A 307 0.95 -20.29 16.01
C SER A 307 1.82 -20.00 17.25
N ALA A 308 2.52 -21.01 17.77
CA ALA A 308 3.40 -20.86 18.92
C ALA A 308 4.61 -19.93 18.63
N ARG A 309 5.23 -20.06 17.45
CA ARG A 309 6.33 -19.17 17.01
C ARG A 309 5.87 -17.71 16.90
N CYS A 310 4.72 -17.48 16.28
CA CYS A 310 4.10 -16.17 16.12
C CYS A 310 3.82 -15.52 17.49
N LEU A 311 3.29 -16.27 18.46
CA LEU A 311 3.05 -15.73 19.81
C LEU A 311 4.34 -15.41 20.57
N ALA A 312 5.37 -16.26 20.44
CA ALA A 312 6.66 -16.04 21.08
C ALA A 312 7.36 -14.79 20.52
N ALA A 313 7.40 -14.67 19.19
CA ALA A 313 7.95 -13.51 18.49
C ALA A 313 7.20 -12.22 18.84
N ALA A 314 5.86 -12.29 18.92
CA ALA A 314 5.02 -11.15 19.26
C ALA A 314 5.30 -10.58 20.66
N ARG A 315 5.41 -11.47 21.65
CA ARG A 315 5.78 -11.10 23.03
C ARG A 315 7.19 -10.52 23.07
N LEU A 316 8.16 -11.17 22.43
CA LEU A 316 9.56 -10.75 22.44
C LEU A 316 9.73 -9.35 21.83
N ALA A 317 9.03 -9.05 20.73
CA ALA A 317 8.99 -7.73 20.12
C ALA A 317 8.33 -6.68 21.04
N TYR A 318 7.20 -7.02 21.66
CA TYR A 318 6.49 -6.10 22.56
C TYR A 318 7.28 -5.80 23.84
N ASP A 319 7.90 -6.82 24.43
CA ASP A 319 8.72 -6.67 25.63
C ASP A 319 10.02 -5.90 25.31
N ALA A 320 10.57 -6.01 24.08
CA ALA A 320 11.67 -5.15 23.61
C ALA A 320 11.23 -3.68 23.48
N LEU A 321 10.05 -3.40 22.90
CA LEU A 321 9.47 -2.06 22.84
C LEU A 321 9.23 -1.46 24.23
N ALA A 322 8.93 -2.28 25.25
CA ALA A 322 8.77 -1.81 26.62
C ALA A 322 10.09 -1.34 27.26
N THR A 323 11.25 -1.82 26.76
CA THR A 323 12.57 -1.36 27.24
C THR A 323 12.98 0.01 26.70
N GLN A 324 12.38 0.44 25.58
CA GLN A 324 12.64 1.73 24.93
C GLN A 324 11.31 2.40 24.57
N PRO A 325 10.75 3.24 25.47
CA PRO A 325 9.44 3.85 25.29
C PRO A 325 9.44 4.97 24.25
N ASP A 326 10.61 5.54 23.94
CA ASP A 326 10.80 6.53 22.89
C ASP A 326 10.86 5.87 21.49
N VAL A 327 10.59 6.67 20.45
CA VAL A 327 10.62 6.21 19.05
C VAL A 327 12.06 5.86 18.64
N VAL A 328 12.24 4.69 18.01
CA VAL A 328 13.54 4.25 17.48
C VAL A 328 13.51 4.33 15.96
N VAL A 329 14.07 5.40 15.42
CA VAL A 329 14.19 5.68 13.98
C VAL A 329 15.44 4.97 13.42
N PRO A 330 15.35 4.23 12.30
CA PRO A 330 16.48 3.54 11.70
C PRO A 330 17.38 4.51 10.92
N ASP A 331 18.69 4.36 11.03
CA ASP A 331 19.62 5.07 10.15
C ASP A 331 19.61 4.41 8.76
N LEU A 332 18.95 5.07 7.80
CA LEU A 332 18.86 4.60 6.42
C LEU A 332 19.82 5.35 5.47
N SER A 333 20.79 6.11 5.99
CA SER A 333 21.70 6.94 5.17
C SER A 333 22.53 6.15 4.15
N GLY A 334 22.79 4.87 4.41
CA GLY A 334 23.45 3.97 3.46
C GLY A 334 22.55 3.42 2.33
N PHE A 335 21.24 3.70 2.34
CA PHE A 335 20.26 3.09 1.43
C PHE A 335 19.52 4.14 0.57
N GLY A 336 19.66 4.04 -0.75
CA GLY A 336 18.88 4.77 -1.76
C GLY A 336 17.56 4.10 -2.17
N THR A 337 17.11 3.07 -1.46
CA THR A 337 15.81 2.37 -1.67
C THR A 337 14.70 2.97 -0.80
N GLY A 338 13.45 2.51 -0.97
CA GLY A 338 12.28 2.99 -0.24
C GLY A 338 12.50 3.14 1.27
N THR A 339 12.02 4.24 1.87
CA THR A 339 12.36 4.54 3.26
C THR A 339 11.41 3.92 4.27
N TYR A 340 10.10 3.90 4.00
CA TYR A 340 9.03 3.59 4.97
C TYR A 340 9.22 4.25 6.35
N ASN A 341 9.86 5.42 6.33
CA ASN A 341 10.30 6.13 7.52
C ASN A 341 9.36 7.29 7.87
N ASN A 342 8.13 6.95 8.25
CA ASN A 342 7.20 7.86 8.93
C ASN A 342 7.05 7.40 10.38
N GLN A 343 8.12 7.60 11.15
CA GLN A 343 8.21 7.21 12.56
C GLN A 343 8.11 8.47 13.42
N ASP A 344 6.99 9.16 13.25
CA ASP A 344 6.57 10.21 14.15
C ASP A 344 5.86 9.62 15.38
N TRP A 345 5.40 10.50 16.26
CA TRP A 345 4.69 10.09 17.47
C TRP A 345 3.38 9.33 17.14
N HIS A 346 2.68 9.70 16.06
CA HIS A 346 1.42 9.06 15.67
C HIS A 346 1.64 7.63 15.16
N GLY A 347 2.65 7.43 14.30
CA GLY A 347 3.02 6.11 13.78
C GLY A 347 3.48 5.15 14.89
N ASP A 348 4.35 5.61 15.80
CA ASP A 348 4.86 4.78 16.91
C ASP A 348 3.78 4.46 17.96
N VAL A 349 2.99 5.46 18.39
CA VAL A 349 1.88 5.20 19.32
C VAL A 349 0.78 4.35 18.65
N GLY A 350 0.51 4.57 17.36
CA GLY A 350 -0.48 3.82 16.59
C GLY A 350 -0.13 2.35 16.42
N VAL A 351 1.14 2.01 16.15
CA VAL A 351 1.58 0.61 16.05
C VAL A 351 1.70 -0.06 17.42
N ARG A 352 2.12 0.65 18.48
CA ARG A 352 2.12 0.12 19.86
C ARG A 352 0.70 -0.14 20.37
N LEU A 353 -0.25 0.75 20.08
CA LEU A 353 -1.69 0.54 20.31
C LEU A 353 -2.19 -0.72 19.61
N TRP A 354 -1.86 -0.89 18.33
CA TRP A 354 -2.25 -2.09 17.58
C TRP A 354 -1.62 -3.37 18.17
N ALA A 355 -0.34 -3.36 18.49
CA ALA A 355 0.35 -4.49 19.11
C ALA A 355 -0.27 -4.90 20.45
N ALA A 356 -0.54 -3.92 21.33
CA ALA A 356 -1.20 -4.16 22.61
C ALA A 356 -2.60 -4.75 22.43
N ALA A 357 -3.41 -4.20 21.51
CA ALA A 357 -4.78 -4.64 21.29
C ALA A 357 -4.84 -6.08 20.72
N GLU A 358 -3.94 -6.42 19.79
CA GLU A 358 -3.87 -7.76 19.21
C GLU A 358 -3.30 -8.79 20.19
N LEU A 359 -2.31 -8.43 21.00
CA LEU A 359 -1.83 -9.27 22.10
C LEU A 359 -2.93 -9.50 23.13
N TYR A 360 -3.72 -8.48 23.48
CA TYR A 360 -4.84 -8.66 24.40
C TYR A 360 -5.93 -9.58 23.84
N GLU A 361 -6.37 -9.41 22.58
CA GLU A 361 -7.35 -10.30 21.94
C GLU A 361 -6.86 -11.76 21.90
N THR A 362 -5.55 -11.95 21.76
CA THR A 362 -4.90 -13.26 21.60
C THR A 362 -4.64 -13.97 22.94
N THR A 363 -4.27 -13.24 23.99
CA THR A 363 -3.81 -13.82 25.27
C THR A 363 -4.72 -13.56 26.46
N ARG A 364 -5.59 -12.54 26.38
CA ARG A 364 -6.42 -12.02 27.47
C ARG A 364 -5.65 -11.57 28.73
N GLU A 365 -4.34 -11.33 28.63
CA GLU A 365 -3.56 -10.79 29.76
C GLU A 365 -3.96 -9.34 30.07
N PRO A 366 -4.30 -9.00 31.34
CA PRO A 366 -4.71 -7.65 31.71
C PRO A 366 -3.70 -6.54 31.39
N ARG A 367 -2.40 -6.84 31.32
CA ARG A 367 -1.35 -5.86 30.98
C ARG A 367 -1.58 -5.24 29.60
N PHE A 368 -1.92 -6.05 28.62
CA PHE A 368 -2.10 -5.59 27.24
C PHE A 368 -3.39 -4.77 27.07
N LEU A 369 -4.45 -5.07 27.83
CA LEU A 369 -5.65 -4.22 27.88
C LEU A 369 -5.32 -2.86 28.50
N ALA A 370 -4.63 -2.85 29.65
CA ALA A 370 -4.22 -1.61 30.30
C ALA A 370 -3.34 -0.73 29.40
N ASP A 371 -2.40 -1.34 28.66
CA ASP A 371 -1.58 -0.64 27.67
C ASP A 371 -2.41 -0.15 26.48
N THR A 372 -3.33 -0.96 25.93
CA THR A 372 -4.25 -0.58 24.84
C THR A 372 -5.05 0.67 25.20
N GLU A 373 -5.69 0.67 26.36
CA GLU A 373 -6.42 1.83 26.86
C GLU A 373 -5.48 3.01 27.18
N GLY A 374 -4.29 2.72 27.70
CA GLY A 374 -3.24 3.72 27.95
C GLY A 374 -2.79 4.44 26.67
N PHE A 375 -2.68 3.74 25.54
CA PHE A 375 -2.41 4.34 24.24
C PHE A 375 -3.63 5.04 23.66
N LEU A 376 -4.85 4.49 23.79
CA LEU A 376 -6.08 5.18 23.37
C LEU A 376 -6.27 6.54 24.07
N ARG A 377 -5.96 6.63 25.36
CA ARG A 377 -6.01 7.88 26.14
C ARG A 377 -4.96 8.92 25.74
N ARG A 378 -3.99 8.58 24.88
CA ARG A 378 -3.07 9.55 24.26
C ARG A 378 -3.71 10.29 23.07
N PHE A 379 -4.74 9.71 22.47
CA PHE A 379 -5.50 10.30 21.38
C PHE A 379 -6.75 11.01 21.90
N ASP A 380 -7.15 12.06 21.21
CA ASP A 380 -8.28 12.94 21.55
C ASP A 380 -9.61 12.17 21.63
N ALA A 381 -10.49 12.67 22.50
CA ALA A 381 -11.90 12.29 22.56
C ALA A 381 -12.65 12.76 21.28
N PRO A 382 -13.84 12.22 20.97
CA PRO A 382 -14.60 12.58 19.77
C PRO A 382 -14.82 14.10 19.65
N SER A 383 -14.49 14.65 18.49
CA SER A 383 -14.62 16.07 18.17
C SER A 383 -15.06 16.27 16.72
N ALA A 384 -15.40 17.50 16.34
CA ALA A 384 -15.70 17.84 14.94
C ALA A 384 -14.48 17.65 14.01
N THR A 385 -13.27 17.89 14.51
CA THR A 385 -12.02 17.78 13.73
C THR A 385 -11.60 16.33 13.43
N CYS A 386 -12.24 15.34 14.08
CA CYS A 386 -12.16 13.92 13.69
C CYS A 386 -12.98 13.58 12.43
N GLY A 387 -13.65 14.57 11.81
CA GLY A 387 -14.59 14.38 10.71
C GLY A 387 -14.49 15.44 9.61
N GLU A 388 -13.29 15.91 9.29
CA GLU A 388 -13.03 16.91 8.24
C GLU A 388 -12.18 16.31 7.10
N ILE A 389 -12.61 16.44 5.84
CA ILE A 389 -11.89 15.95 4.66
C ILE A 389 -10.97 17.05 4.12
N ASN A 390 -9.91 16.68 3.39
CA ASN A 390 -9.06 17.58 2.61
C ASN A 390 -8.25 18.62 3.40
N GLN A 391 -8.18 18.51 4.74
CA GLN A 391 -7.13 19.20 5.50
C GLN A 391 -5.96 18.24 5.67
N PRO A 392 -4.71 18.66 5.38
CA PRO A 392 -3.56 18.01 5.99
C PRO A 392 -3.78 18.01 7.50
N ASN A 393 -3.61 16.85 8.14
CA ASN A 393 -3.70 16.68 9.60
C ASN A 393 -5.12 16.75 10.22
N SER A 394 -6.21 16.69 9.45
CA SER A 394 -7.52 16.35 10.05
C SER A 394 -7.49 14.93 10.61
N GLY A 395 -8.24 14.68 11.69
CA GLY A 395 -8.23 13.39 12.38
C GLY A 395 -6.90 12.98 13.05
N LEU A 396 -5.77 13.69 12.85
CA LEU A 396 -4.45 13.22 13.29
C LEU A 396 -4.29 13.04 14.80
N ASN A 397 -5.12 13.67 15.63
CA ASN A 397 -5.09 13.40 17.07
C ASN A 397 -6.15 12.38 17.53
N CYS A 398 -7.07 11.97 16.66
CA CYS A 398 -8.23 11.14 17.02
C CYS A 398 -7.84 9.65 17.15
N LYS A 399 -8.66 8.87 17.87
CA LYS A 399 -8.48 7.40 18.02
C LYS A 399 -8.75 6.68 16.70
N VAL A 400 -9.59 7.24 15.83
CA VAL A 400 -9.84 6.78 14.46
C VAL A 400 -9.54 7.92 13.49
N CYS A 401 -8.75 7.63 12.46
CA CYS A 401 -8.44 8.54 11.36
C CYS A 401 -9.15 8.10 10.07
N ASP A 402 -9.63 9.03 9.24
CA ASP A 402 -10.22 8.74 7.93
C ASP A 402 -9.17 8.41 6.85
N GLN A 403 -7.92 8.85 7.09
CA GLN A 403 -6.75 8.57 6.26
C GLN A 403 -5.76 7.69 7.05
N PHE A 404 -5.51 6.46 6.59
CA PHE A 404 -4.58 5.54 7.26
C PHE A 404 -3.89 4.62 6.26
N ASP A 405 -2.61 4.39 6.48
CA ASP A 405 -1.72 3.58 5.64
C ASP A 405 -0.58 3.02 6.51
N TRP A 406 0.49 2.48 5.91
CA TRP A 406 1.69 2.01 6.61
C TRP A 406 2.30 3.02 7.59
N GLY A 407 2.08 4.33 7.39
CA GLY A 407 2.61 5.39 8.26
C GLY A 407 1.83 5.60 9.56
N ASP A 408 0.60 5.09 9.66
CA ASP A 408 -0.25 5.21 10.86
C ASP A 408 -1.24 4.04 10.95
N LYS A 409 -1.06 3.23 11.99
CA LYS A 409 -1.76 1.96 12.18
C LYS A 409 -2.74 2.00 13.34
N ARG A 410 -2.99 3.18 13.94
CA ARG A 410 -3.87 3.35 15.12
C ARG A 410 -5.24 2.72 14.89
N ASN A 411 -5.77 2.85 13.66
CA ASN A 411 -7.07 2.35 13.27
C ASN A 411 -7.21 0.85 13.52
N LEU A 412 -6.15 0.07 13.27
CA LEU A 412 -6.18 -1.37 13.51
C LEU A 412 -6.33 -1.69 15.00
N GLY A 413 -5.59 -1.00 15.87
CA GLY A 413 -5.71 -1.18 17.32
C GLY A 413 -7.04 -0.67 17.88
N SER A 414 -7.52 0.48 17.42
CA SER A 414 -8.82 1.04 17.79
C SER A 414 -9.98 0.14 17.37
N ILE A 415 -9.98 -0.35 16.12
CA ILE A 415 -10.98 -1.30 15.62
C ILE A 415 -10.92 -2.60 16.44
N ARG A 416 -9.72 -3.14 16.72
CA ARG A 416 -9.57 -4.32 17.57
C ARG A 416 -10.18 -4.12 18.95
N TYR A 417 -9.89 -3.00 19.59
CA TYR A 417 -10.40 -2.67 20.90
C TYR A 417 -11.93 -2.55 20.91
N ALA A 418 -12.54 -1.89 19.90
CA ALA A 418 -13.98 -1.74 19.80
C ALA A 418 -14.72 -3.05 19.45
N THR A 419 -14.13 -3.88 18.58
CA THR A 419 -14.72 -5.14 18.08
C THR A 419 -14.29 -6.40 18.85
N LEU A 420 -13.61 -6.23 20.00
CA LEU A 420 -13.14 -7.30 20.88
C LEU A 420 -14.23 -8.35 21.17
N LYS A 421 -13.90 -9.63 21.02
CA LYS A 421 -14.83 -10.74 21.25
C LYS A 421 -14.99 -11.03 22.74
N VAL A 422 -15.95 -10.37 23.39
CA VAL A 422 -16.34 -10.65 24.79
C VAL A 422 -17.20 -11.92 24.84
N GLY A 423 -16.86 -12.86 25.72
CA GLY A 423 -17.63 -14.09 25.92
C GLY A 423 -19.00 -13.80 26.53
N SER A 424 -20.04 -14.53 26.09
CA SER A 424 -21.44 -14.32 26.55
C SER A 424 -21.71 -14.51 28.06
N ARG A 425 -20.69 -14.88 28.85
CA ARG A 425 -20.74 -15.06 30.30
C ARG A 425 -19.76 -14.16 31.05
N ASP A 426 -18.92 -13.42 30.34
CA ASP A 426 -17.87 -12.58 30.91
C ASP A 426 -18.36 -11.14 31.02
N THR A 427 -18.02 -10.47 32.12
CA THR A 427 -18.14 -9.01 32.20
C THR A 427 -17.11 -8.40 31.27
N ASP A 428 -17.54 -7.54 30.34
CA ASP A 428 -16.62 -6.79 29.47
C ASP A 428 -15.62 -6.01 30.33
N PRO A 429 -14.31 -6.30 30.25
CA PRO A 429 -13.30 -5.68 31.10
C PRO A 429 -12.80 -4.34 30.55
N ARG A 430 -13.20 -3.96 29.33
CA ARG A 430 -12.84 -2.69 28.68
C ARG A 430 -13.47 -1.51 29.39
N ASP A 431 -12.76 -0.38 29.45
CA ASP A 431 -13.32 0.91 29.83
C ASP A 431 -14.50 1.27 28.88
N PRO A 432 -15.74 1.32 29.38
CA PRO A 432 -16.92 1.55 28.55
C PRO A 432 -16.97 2.96 27.97
N ALA A 433 -16.29 3.95 28.58
CA ALA A 433 -16.17 5.28 28.02
C ALA A 433 -15.28 5.26 26.78
N LEU A 434 -14.12 4.60 26.85
CA LEU A 434 -13.23 4.43 25.68
C LEU A 434 -13.89 3.61 24.56
N VAL A 435 -14.67 2.59 24.88
CA VAL A 435 -15.42 1.82 23.86
C VAL A 435 -16.42 2.74 23.16
N ALA A 436 -17.16 3.57 23.91
CA ALA A 436 -18.10 4.54 23.34
C ALA A 436 -17.39 5.64 22.51
N GLU A 437 -16.21 6.12 22.93
CA GLU A 437 -15.42 7.09 22.16
C GLU A 437 -14.95 6.55 20.82
N VAL A 438 -14.39 5.33 20.78
CA VAL A 438 -13.95 4.70 19.52
C VAL A 438 -15.15 4.38 18.62
N ALA A 439 -16.25 3.90 19.19
CA ALA A 439 -17.50 3.67 18.47
C ALA A 439 -18.02 4.96 17.81
N GLU A 440 -18.05 6.07 18.54
CA GLU A 440 -18.51 7.35 18.03
C GLU A 440 -17.59 7.90 16.93
N GLN A 441 -16.26 7.76 17.06
CA GLN A 441 -15.34 8.18 16.00
C GLN A 441 -15.46 7.30 14.73
N LEU A 442 -15.70 6.00 14.86
CA LEU A 442 -16.05 5.15 13.70
C LEU A 442 -17.31 5.65 12.99
N ARG A 443 -18.34 6.09 13.74
CA ARG A 443 -19.55 6.68 13.17
C ARG A 443 -19.26 8.02 12.47
N ILE A 444 -18.50 8.91 13.09
CA ILE A 444 -18.11 10.21 12.52
C ILE A 444 -17.40 10.03 11.18
N VAL A 445 -16.43 9.10 11.11
CA VAL A 445 -15.66 8.77 9.89
C VAL A 445 -16.52 8.05 8.84
N ALA A 446 -17.40 7.13 9.24
CA ALA A 446 -18.34 6.50 8.31
C ALA A 446 -19.33 7.51 7.70
N ASP A 447 -19.92 8.39 8.52
CA ASP A 447 -20.80 9.45 8.04
C ASP A 447 -20.04 10.48 7.18
N LEU A 448 -18.74 10.66 7.42
CA LEU A 448 -17.87 11.48 6.57
C LEU A 448 -17.79 10.89 5.16
N PHE A 449 -17.44 9.61 5.05
CA PHE A 449 -17.38 8.90 3.77
C PHE A 449 -18.71 8.87 3.02
N VAL A 450 -19.84 8.72 3.73
CA VAL A 450 -21.18 8.83 3.12
C VAL A 450 -21.42 10.23 2.55
N ARG A 451 -21.05 11.30 3.28
CA ARG A 451 -21.14 12.68 2.78
C ARG A 451 -20.22 12.90 1.58
N THR A 452 -18.97 12.44 1.64
CA THR A 452 -18.02 12.52 0.51
C THR A 452 -18.59 11.85 -0.73
N GLY A 453 -19.03 10.60 -0.60
CA GLY A 453 -19.61 9.84 -1.71
C GLY A 453 -20.87 10.51 -2.27
N ARG A 454 -21.77 11.01 -1.44
CA ARG A 454 -22.97 11.74 -1.92
C ARG A 454 -22.60 12.99 -2.72
N ASP A 455 -21.54 13.69 -2.33
CA ASP A 455 -21.13 14.97 -2.89
C ASP A 455 -20.07 14.85 -4.02
N ASP A 456 -19.61 13.63 -4.31
CA ASP A 456 -18.62 13.28 -5.33
C ASP A 456 -19.26 12.84 -6.66
N ALA A 457 -18.67 13.27 -7.79
CA ALA A 457 -19.17 12.99 -9.13
C ALA A 457 -19.11 11.51 -9.56
N TYR A 458 -18.42 10.68 -8.78
CA TYR A 458 -18.25 9.25 -9.01
C TYR A 458 -18.87 8.40 -7.88
N ALA A 459 -19.61 9.05 -6.97
CA ALA A 459 -20.15 8.49 -5.73
C ALA A 459 -19.11 7.86 -4.80
N SER A 460 -17.86 8.32 -4.86
CA SER A 460 -16.71 7.71 -4.20
C SER A 460 -16.21 8.51 -2.99
N THR A 461 -15.54 7.85 -2.04
CA THR A 461 -14.91 8.51 -0.88
C THR A 461 -13.69 9.37 -1.23
N PHE A 462 -13.29 9.42 -2.50
CA PHE A 462 -12.10 10.13 -2.97
C PHE A 462 -12.15 11.65 -2.74
N GLY A 463 -13.30 12.30 -2.99
CA GLY A 463 -13.53 13.70 -2.59
C GLY A 463 -12.54 14.75 -3.12
N GLY A 464 -11.73 14.42 -4.14
CA GLY A 464 -10.66 15.28 -4.66
C GLY A 464 -9.30 15.14 -3.96
N TYR A 465 -9.20 14.37 -2.87
CA TYR A 465 -7.96 14.20 -2.12
C TYR A 465 -6.93 13.42 -2.93
N THR A 466 -5.66 13.85 -2.97
CA THR A 466 -4.59 13.13 -3.68
C THR A 466 -3.32 13.02 -2.87
N LYS A 467 -2.74 11.83 -2.89
CA LYS A 467 -1.40 11.52 -2.38
C LYS A 467 -0.85 10.29 -3.10
N TRP A 468 0.45 10.03 -2.96
CA TRP A 468 1.04 8.77 -3.40
C TRP A 468 0.33 7.60 -2.70
N GLY A 469 -0.26 6.69 -3.48
CA GLY A 469 -0.98 5.53 -2.95
C GLY A 469 -2.44 5.75 -2.56
N ILE A 470 -3.04 6.89 -2.95
CA ILE A 470 -4.44 7.21 -2.66
C ILE A 470 -5.41 6.09 -3.04
N ASN A 471 -5.20 5.39 -4.15
CA ASN A 471 -6.06 4.28 -4.56
C ASN A 471 -6.09 3.13 -3.53
N GLY A 472 -4.93 2.83 -2.94
CA GLY A 472 -4.84 1.85 -1.85
C GLY A 472 -5.60 2.31 -0.61
N GLU A 473 -5.58 3.61 -0.31
CA GLU A 473 -6.37 4.20 0.78
C GLU A 473 -7.88 4.12 0.54
N LEU A 474 -8.35 4.45 -0.67
CA LEU A 474 -9.77 4.29 -1.03
C LEU A 474 -10.26 2.85 -0.81
N ALA A 475 -9.45 1.86 -1.20
CA ALA A 475 -9.76 0.46 -0.94
C ALA A 475 -9.76 0.16 0.58
N ARG A 476 -8.78 0.69 1.32
CA ARG A 476 -8.64 0.56 2.78
C ARG A 476 -9.80 1.14 3.58
N GLN A 477 -10.44 2.21 3.11
CA GLN A 477 -11.58 2.85 3.80
C GLN A 477 -12.79 1.90 3.96
N SER A 478 -12.87 0.82 3.17
CA SER A 478 -13.84 -0.25 3.38
C SER A 478 -13.70 -0.97 4.74
N LEU A 479 -12.51 -1.01 5.34
CA LEU A 479 -12.29 -1.51 6.71
C LEU A 479 -13.02 -0.63 7.74
N LEU A 480 -12.95 0.69 7.58
CA LEU A 480 -13.58 1.65 8.49
C LEU A 480 -15.11 1.64 8.35
N LEU A 481 -15.62 1.59 7.12
CA LEU A 481 -17.05 1.44 6.84
C LEU A 481 -17.61 0.15 7.47
N TYR A 482 -16.91 -0.99 7.32
CA TYR A 482 -17.35 -2.24 7.92
C TYR A 482 -17.17 -2.28 9.45
N ALA A 483 -16.11 -1.70 10.00
CA ALA A 483 -15.92 -1.58 11.44
C ALA A 483 -17.04 -0.74 12.10
N ALA A 484 -17.52 0.31 11.41
CA ALA A 484 -18.71 1.03 11.86
C ALA A 484 -19.97 0.15 11.85
N GLU A 485 -20.17 -0.72 10.85
CA GLU A 485 -21.28 -1.69 10.85
C GLU A 485 -21.15 -2.77 11.94
N LEU A 486 -19.93 -3.23 12.25
CA LEU A 486 -19.68 -4.18 13.34
C LEU A 486 -20.06 -3.61 14.73
N VAL A 487 -19.95 -2.30 14.90
CA VAL A 487 -20.20 -1.61 16.18
C VAL A 487 -21.62 -1.05 16.29
N HIS A 488 -22.17 -0.50 15.20
CA HIS A 488 -23.49 0.17 15.19
C HIS A 488 -24.61 -0.65 14.53
N GLY A 489 -24.27 -1.81 13.94
CA GLY A 489 -25.20 -2.65 13.18
C GLY A 489 -25.12 -2.42 11.66
N ALA A 490 -25.61 -3.40 10.90
CA ALA A 490 -25.57 -3.39 9.45
C ALA A 490 -26.28 -2.16 8.85
N ASN A 491 -25.63 -1.52 7.87
CA ASN A 491 -26.12 -0.29 7.26
C ASN A 491 -25.83 -0.32 5.75
N SER A 492 -26.89 -0.55 4.97
CA SER A 492 -26.80 -0.61 3.51
C SER A 492 -26.18 0.65 2.89
N THR A 493 -26.28 1.82 3.54
CA THR A 493 -25.63 3.05 3.04
C THR A 493 -24.11 2.92 3.05
N LEU A 494 -23.53 2.33 4.10
CA LEU A 494 -22.08 2.12 4.22
C LEU A 494 -21.59 1.09 3.21
N GLU A 495 -22.36 0.02 3.00
CA GLU A 495 -22.10 -0.98 1.95
C GLU A 495 -22.13 -0.37 0.54
N GLN A 496 -23.13 0.48 0.24
CA GLN A 496 -23.22 1.18 -1.06
C GLN A 496 -22.09 2.20 -1.25
N THR A 497 -21.63 2.88 -0.19
CA THR A 497 -20.45 3.76 -0.23
C THR A 497 -19.18 2.96 -0.53
N ALA A 498 -19.00 1.78 0.07
CA ALA A 498 -17.87 0.90 -0.24
C ALA A 498 -17.91 0.39 -1.69
N LEU A 499 -19.07 -0.07 -2.18
CA LEU A 499 -19.26 -0.56 -3.55
C LEU A 499 -19.11 0.55 -4.62
N SER A 500 -19.52 1.78 -4.29
CA SER A 500 -19.34 2.94 -5.16
C SER A 500 -17.87 3.39 -5.22
N THR A 501 -17.13 3.23 -4.12
CA THR A 501 -15.69 3.48 -4.06
C THR A 501 -14.88 2.42 -4.81
N LEU A 502 -15.25 1.14 -4.71
CA LEU A 502 -14.73 0.09 -5.61
C LEU A 502 -15.03 0.42 -7.07
N SER A 503 -16.22 0.92 -7.38
CA SER A 503 -16.59 1.34 -8.73
C SER A 503 -15.69 2.45 -9.27
N HIS A 504 -15.20 3.37 -8.42
CA HIS A 504 -14.16 4.33 -8.79
C HIS A 504 -12.85 3.65 -9.18
N LEU A 505 -12.34 2.72 -8.36
CA LEU A 505 -11.13 1.95 -8.68
C LEU A 505 -11.27 1.12 -9.96
N PHE A 506 -12.48 0.66 -10.27
CA PHE A 506 -12.81 -0.13 -11.47
C PHE A 506 -13.33 0.69 -12.66
N GLY A 507 -13.07 1.99 -12.72
CA GLY A 507 -13.26 2.78 -13.95
C GLY A 507 -14.41 3.78 -13.93
N ARG A 508 -15.27 3.82 -12.91
CA ARG A 508 -16.16 4.97 -12.70
C ARG A 508 -15.39 6.11 -12.07
N ASN A 509 -14.38 6.61 -12.75
CA ASN A 509 -13.49 7.68 -12.31
C ASN A 509 -13.21 8.66 -13.46
N SER A 510 -12.34 9.63 -13.21
CA SER A 510 -12.03 10.72 -14.14
C SER A 510 -11.37 10.32 -15.46
N TRP A 511 -10.87 9.08 -15.57
CA TRP A 511 -10.34 8.53 -16.81
C TRP A 511 -11.28 7.55 -17.49
N GLY A 512 -12.27 6.98 -16.79
CA GLY A 512 -13.05 5.87 -17.35
C GLY A 512 -12.26 4.57 -17.44
N ARG A 513 -11.24 4.39 -16.58
CA ARG A 513 -10.22 3.33 -16.67
C ARG A 513 -10.04 2.64 -15.32
N SER A 514 -9.91 1.31 -15.32
CA SER A 514 -9.57 0.60 -14.07
C SER A 514 -8.14 0.96 -13.64
N PHE A 515 -7.95 1.21 -12.35
CA PHE A 515 -6.62 1.36 -11.74
C PHE A 515 -5.99 0.01 -11.38
N VAL A 516 -6.64 -1.12 -11.68
CA VAL A 516 -6.09 -2.46 -11.45
C VAL A 516 -5.68 -3.06 -12.78
N THR A 517 -4.42 -3.46 -12.90
CA THR A 517 -3.89 -4.05 -14.14
C THR A 517 -4.69 -5.28 -14.56
N LYS A 518 -4.96 -5.40 -15.87
CA LYS A 518 -5.70 -6.53 -16.49
C LYS A 518 -7.16 -6.73 -16.02
N LEU A 519 -7.76 -5.77 -15.29
CA LEU A 519 -9.19 -5.78 -14.95
C LEU A 519 -9.98 -4.80 -15.82
N GLY A 520 -10.91 -5.33 -16.61
CA GLY A 520 -11.58 -4.59 -17.69
C GLY A 520 -10.67 -4.34 -18.90
N ASP A 521 -11.20 -3.62 -19.89
CA ASP A 521 -10.59 -3.55 -21.22
C ASP A 521 -9.55 -2.42 -21.39
N TRP A 522 -9.59 -1.40 -20.53
CA TRP A 522 -8.58 -0.34 -20.51
C TRP A 522 -8.07 -0.03 -19.09
N PRO A 523 -7.48 -1.03 -18.42
CA PRO A 523 -6.86 -0.87 -17.10
C PRO A 523 -5.60 -0.02 -17.18
N ALA A 524 -4.90 0.20 -16.06
CA ALA A 524 -3.49 0.58 -16.07
C ALA A 524 -2.66 -0.44 -16.89
N GLN A 525 -1.85 0.05 -17.85
CA GLN A 525 -1.14 -0.78 -18.84
C GLN A 525 0.39 -0.70 -18.68
N HIS A 526 0.90 0.39 -18.11
CA HIS A 526 2.34 0.66 -17.98
C HIS A 526 2.75 0.99 -16.54
N PRO A 527 2.44 0.11 -15.56
CA PRO A 527 2.82 0.35 -14.18
C PRO A 527 4.35 0.48 -14.03
N HIS A 528 4.78 1.28 -13.07
CA HIS A 528 6.15 1.23 -12.56
C HIS A 528 6.31 -0.08 -11.76
N HIS A 529 6.63 -1.15 -12.49
CA HIS A 529 6.79 -2.50 -11.96
C HIS A 529 7.78 -3.24 -12.86
N ARG A 530 8.96 -3.57 -12.33
CA ARG A 530 10.08 -4.11 -13.14
C ARG A 530 9.70 -5.36 -13.95
N PRO A 531 9.00 -6.37 -13.40
CA PRO A 531 8.52 -7.49 -14.20
C PRO A 531 7.56 -7.09 -15.34
N SER A 532 6.68 -6.09 -15.13
CA SER A 532 5.82 -5.56 -16.20
C SER A 532 6.62 -4.88 -17.31
N ILE A 533 7.68 -4.16 -16.96
CA ILE A 533 8.55 -3.46 -17.92
C ILE A 533 9.33 -4.47 -18.76
N VAL A 534 9.93 -5.50 -18.15
CA VAL A 534 10.64 -6.57 -18.87
C VAL A 534 9.70 -7.36 -19.78
N TYR A 535 8.46 -7.62 -19.35
CA TYR A 535 7.45 -8.25 -20.19
C TYR A 535 6.88 -7.32 -21.28
N SER A 536 7.14 -6.01 -21.20
CA SER A 536 6.50 -4.96 -22.00
C SER A 536 4.96 -4.98 -21.91
N GLU A 537 4.43 -5.53 -20.83
CA GLU A 537 3.00 -5.77 -20.63
C GLU A 537 2.71 -5.92 -19.13
N ALA A 538 1.72 -5.20 -18.62
CA ALA A 538 1.38 -5.23 -17.20
C ALA A 538 1.09 -6.65 -16.68
N TRP A 539 1.78 -7.03 -15.60
CA TRP A 539 1.42 -8.20 -14.79
C TRP A 539 0.02 -7.99 -14.17
N PRO A 540 -0.83 -9.02 -14.08
CA PRO A 540 -2.25 -8.90 -13.71
C PRO A 540 -2.51 -8.61 -12.23
N GLY A 541 -3.63 -7.94 -11.94
CA GLY A 541 -4.17 -7.85 -10.58
C GLY A 541 -3.49 -6.85 -9.64
N LEU A 542 -2.66 -5.96 -10.16
CA LEU A 542 -1.91 -4.98 -9.39
C LEU A 542 -2.65 -3.64 -9.36
N LEU A 543 -2.99 -3.14 -8.17
CA LEU A 543 -3.60 -1.81 -7.98
C LEU A 543 -2.50 -0.74 -8.05
N VAL A 544 -2.62 0.20 -8.98
CA VAL A 544 -1.65 1.31 -9.09
C VAL A 544 -1.96 2.43 -8.10
N GLY A 545 -0.92 3.15 -7.66
CA GLY A 545 -0.99 4.13 -6.56
C GLY A 545 -2.02 5.26 -6.74
N GLY A 546 -2.26 5.71 -7.97
CA GLY A 546 -3.30 6.68 -8.32
C GLY A 546 -2.86 8.14 -8.34
N PRO A 547 -3.81 9.09 -8.46
CA PRO A 547 -3.51 10.52 -8.62
C PRO A 547 -2.71 11.09 -7.42
N ASN A 548 -1.68 11.87 -7.71
CA ASN A 548 -0.77 12.45 -6.72
C ASN A 548 -0.32 13.84 -7.18
N GLY A 549 -1.01 14.90 -6.70
CA GLY A 549 -0.85 16.27 -7.18
C GLY A 549 -2.08 16.83 -7.92
N GLY A 550 -3.29 16.40 -7.54
CA GLY A 550 -4.57 16.87 -8.11
C GLY A 550 -5.36 15.77 -8.82
N GLU A 551 -6.69 15.90 -8.85
CA GLU A 551 -7.62 14.82 -9.27
C GLU A 551 -7.35 14.26 -10.69
N THR A 552 -6.72 15.01 -11.60
CA THR A 552 -6.34 14.56 -12.96
C THR A 552 -4.86 14.18 -13.12
N SER A 553 -4.10 14.02 -12.04
CA SER A 553 -2.63 13.85 -12.09
C SER A 553 -2.12 12.41 -12.32
N TRP A 554 -3.00 11.40 -12.37
CA TRP A 554 -2.56 10.04 -12.74
C TRP A 554 -2.09 9.98 -14.20
N SER A 555 -0.95 9.34 -14.39
CA SER A 555 -0.30 9.14 -15.69
C SER A 555 0.06 7.68 -15.83
N ASP A 556 -0.47 7.00 -16.85
CA ASP A 556 -0.19 5.57 -17.09
C ASP A 556 1.14 5.40 -17.83
N GLY A 557 2.25 5.68 -17.14
CA GLY A 557 3.61 5.55 -17.65
C GLY A 557 4.54 4.91 -16.62
N TRP A 558 5.44 4.05 -17.07
CA TRP A 558 6.31 3.25 -16.19
C TRP A 558 7.38 4.09 -15.47
N LEU A 559 7.62 5.33 -15.89
CA LEU A 559 8.46 6.30 -15.16
C LEU A 559 7.70 7.01 -14.03
N ALA A 560 6.37 6.98 -14.01
CA ALA A 560 5.54 7.75 -13.10
C ALA A 560 5.34 7.05 -11.74
N PHE A 561 6.42 6.61 -11.07
CA PHE A 561 6.36 5.83 -9.81
C PHE A 561 5.44 6.46 -8.74
N ARG A 562 5.47 7.80 -8.62
CA ARG A 562 4.61 8.58 -7.71
C ARG A 562 3.10 8.46 -7.93
N SER A 563 2.63 7.92 -9.06
CA SER A 563 1.21 7.74 -9.38
C SER A 563 0.85 6.40 -10.04
N ASN A 564 1.81 5.69 -10.64
CA ASN A 564 1.59 4.46 -11.40
C ASN A 564 2.47 3.28 -10.99
N GLU A 565 3.19 3.37 -9.87
CA GLU A 565 3.74 2.20 -9.20
C GLU A 565 2.62 1.28 -8.69
N VAL A 566 2.99 0.08 -8.22
CA VAL A 566 2.14 -0.92 -7.57
C VAL A 566 2.67 -1.18 -6.16
N ALA A 567 1.86 -1.63 -5.20
CA ALA A 567 2.37 -1.98 -3.86
C ALA A 567 1.49 -2.97 -3.08
N ILE A 568 2.11 -3.78 -2.22
CA ILE A 568 1.43 -4.79 -1.39
C ILE A 568 0.35 -4.19 -0.46
N ASN A 569 0.60 -3.00 0.11
CA ASN A 569 -0.34 -2.28 0.98
C ASN A 569 -1.50 -1.59 0.22
N TRP A 570 -1.44 -1.56 -1.11
CA TRP A 570 -2.56 -1.15 -1.97
C TRP A 570 -3.38 -2.37 -2.35
N ASN A 571 -2.72 -3.46 -2.75
CA ASN A 571 -3.37 -4.74 -3.04
C ASN A 571 -4.09 -5.32 -1.81
N CYS A 572 -3.55 -5.21 -0.58
CA CYS A 572 -4.27 -5.72 0.61
C CYS A 572 -5.57 -4.95 0.90
N GLY A 573 -5.61 -3.66 0.59
CA GLY A 573 -6.83 -2.85 0.66
C GLY A 573 -7.87 -3.33 -0.35
N LEU A 574 -7.45 -3.62 -1.59
CA LEU A 574 -8.33 -4.16 -2.64
C LEU A 574 -8.85 -5.56 -2.29
N VAL A 575 -7.99 -6.44 -1.77
CA VAL A 575 -8.37 -7.77 -1.28
C VAL A 575 -9.40 -7.65 -0.18
N TYR A 576 -9.16 -6.84 0.86
CA TYR A 576 -10.12 -6.64 1.94
C TYR A 576 -11.47 -6.10 1.42
N ALA A 577 -11.44 -5.09 0.54
CA ALA A 577 -12.64 -4.46 -0.01
C ALA A 577 -13.49 -5.42 -0.85
N THR A 578 -12.87 -6.39 -1.52
CA THR A 578 -13.55 -7.39 -2.36
C THR A 578 -13.90 -8.68 -1.61
N ALA A 579 -13.17 -9.04 -0.55
CA ALA A 579 -13.37 -10.25 0.26
C ALA A 579 -14.78 -10.39 0.85
N ARG A 580 -15.43 -9.28 1.22
CA ARG A 580 -16.84 -9.25 1.68
C ARG A 580 -17.81 -9.86 0.66
N TYR A 581 -17.49 -9.78 -0.62
CA TYR A 581 -18.39 -10.12 -1.72
C TYR A 581 -17.97 -11.37 -2.48
N TYR A 582 -16.88 -12.03 -2.06
CA TYR A 582 -16.47 -13.30 -2.66
C TYR A 582 -17.52 -14.39 -2.40
N VAL A 583 -17.88 -15.11 -3.46
CA VAL A 583 -18.79 -16.24 -3.44
C VAL A 583 -18.00 -17.51 -3.71
N CYS A 584 -18.03 -18.44 -2.75
CA CYS A 584 -17.39 -19.75 -2.87
C CYS A 584 -17.78 -20.46 -4.19
N PRO A 585 -16.85 -21.12 -4.88
CA PRO A 585 -17.21 -22.07 -5.93
C PRO A 585 -18.22 -23.10 -5.40
N ALA A 586 -19.26 -23.39 -6.19
CA ALA A 586 -20.19 -24.45 -5.84
C ALA A 586 -19.41 -25.78 -5.72
N GLN A 587 -19.48 -26.43 -4.57
CA GLN A 587 -19.02 -27.80 -4.44
C GLN A 587 -19.84 -28.65 -5.41
N PRO A 588 -19.21 -29.53 -6.23
CA PRO A 588 -19.99 -30.44 -7.08
C PRO A 588 -20.88 -31.29 -6.17
N ASP A 589 -22.18 -31.31 -6.48
CA ASP A 589 -23.19 -31.92 -5.62
C ASP A 589 -22.81 -33.36 -5.25
N ALA A 590 -22.84 -33.66 -3.95
CA ALA A 590 -22.76 -35.03 -3.44
C ALA A 590 -24.09 -35.76 -3.70
N ALA A 591 -24.47 -35.87 -4.96
CA ALA A 591 -25.68 -36.52 -5.41
C ALA A 591 -25.49 -38.05 -5.48
N ASN A 592 -26.35 -38.77 -4.75
CA ASN A 592 -26.53 -40.23 -4.75
C ASN A 592 -25.42 -41.08 -4.10
N GLU A 593 -25.38 -41.07 -2.76
CA GLU A 593 -25.44 -42.36 -2.03
C GLU A 593 -26.81 -42.47 -1.33
N PRO A 594 -27.41 -43.66 -1.25
CA PRO A 594 -28.75 -43.81 -0.69
C PRO A 594 -28.77 -43.66 0.84
N ASP A 595 -29.85 -43.06 1.33
CA ASP A 595 -30.12 -42.71 2.73
C ASP A 595 -29.90 -43.88 3.70
N ALA A 596 -29.13 -43.61 4.75
CA ALA A 596 -28.80 -44.56 5.82
C ALA A 596 -28.82 -43.89 7.21
N GLY A 597 -29.98 -43.38 7.61
CA GLY A 597 -30.39 -43.33 9.01
C GLY A 597 -29.96 -42.09 9.78
N ALA A 598 -30.95 -41.33 10.23
CA ALA A 598 -30.74 -40.20 11.13
C ALA A 598 -30.37 -40.66 12.55
N ASP A 599 -29.31 -40.09 13.10
CA ASP A 599 -29.31 -39.63 14.49
C ASP A 599 -28.40 -38.40 14.65
N GLY A 600 -28.71 -37.53 15.62
CA GLY A 600 -28.20 -36.16 15.65
C GLY A 600 -27.00 -35.91 16.57
N ASP A 601 -25.93 -35.34 16.01
CA ASP A 601 -25.05 -34.39 16.75
C ASP A 601 -24.31 -33.47 15.76
N GLN A 602 -24.57 -32.15 15.83
CA GLN A 602 -23.84 -31.16 15.01
C GLN A 602 -22.56 -30.72 15.71
N GLN A 603 -21.58 -31.62 15.76
CA GLN A 603 -20.20 -31.27 16.09
C GLN A 603 -19.35 -31.06 14.83
N ARG A 604 -18.45 -30.08 14.93
CA ARG A 604 -17.47 -29.66 13.93
C ARG A 604 -16.75 -30.87 13.32
N ARG A 605 -16.80 -31.02 11.99
CA ARG A 605 -15.93 -31.93 11.24
C ARG A 605 -14.94 -31.11 10.39
N PRO A 606 -13.64 -31.44 10.38
CA PRO A 606 -12.68 -30.81 9.48
C PRO A 606 -12.93 -31.26 8.04
N HIS A 607 -12.54 -30.43 7.07
CA HIS A 607 -12.61 -30.78 5.65
C HIS A 607 -11.77 -32.04 5.36
N LYS A 608 -12.31 -32.91 4.51
CA LYS A 608 -11.62 -34.12 4.03
C LYS A 608 -10.58 -33.67 2.99
N PRO A 609 -9.30 -34.09 3.08
CA PRO A 609 -8.29 -33.68 2.11
C PRO A 609 -8.62 -34.19 0.70
N ARG A 610 -8.38 -33.34 -0.30
CA ARG A 610 -8.40 -33.73 -1.72
C ARG A 610 -7.19 -34.65 -1.95
N ALA A 611 -7.35 -35.71 -2.75
CA ALA A 611 -6.24 -36.63 -3.02
C ALA A 611 -5.19 -35.94 -3.92
N PRO A 612 -3.88 -36.07 -3.65
CA PRO A 612 -2.85 -35.44 -4.46
C PRO A 612 -2.82 -36.02 -5.88
N HIS A 613 -2.77 -35.15 -6.89
CA HIS A 613 -2.54 -35.57 -8.26
C HIS A 613 -1.09 -36.04 -8.45
N ALA A 614 -0.92 -37.17 -9.13
CA ALA A 614 0.41 -37.75 -9.36
C ALA A 614 1.29 -36.85 -10.26
N PRO A 615 2.60 -36.71 -9.98
CA PRO A 615 3.49 -35.88 -10.78
C PRO A 615 3.65 -36.45 -12.20
N ARG A 616 3.56 -35.57 -13.21
CA ARG A 616 3.82 -35.92 -14.62
C ARG A 616 5.33 -35.85 -14.92
N PRO A 617 5.87 -36.74 -15.77
CA PRO A 617 7.27 -36.70 -16.18
C PRO A 617 7.56 -35.54 -17.15
N PRO A 618 8.81 -35.05 -17.23
CA PRO A 618 9.18 -33.93 -18.10
C PRO A 618 9.18 -34.34 -19.58
N HIS A 619 8.64 -33.46 -20.44
CA HIS A 619 8.67 -33.64 -21.89
C HIS A 619 9.96 -33.09 -22.51
N GLU A 620 10.65 -33.93 -23.28
CA GLU A 620 11.83 -33.54 -24.06
C GLU A 620 11.48 -32.55 -25.20
N ARG A 621 12.33 -31.55 -25.42
CA ARG A 621 12.20 -30.59 -26.53
C ARG A 621 12.74 -31.20 -27.83
N ALA A 622 11.90 -31.37 -28.83
CA ALA A 622 12.32 -31.62 -30.21
C ALA A 622 12.37 -30.31 -31.01
N SER A 623 13.50 -30.00 -31.65
CA SER A 623 13.71 -28.79 -32.45
C SER A 623 13.58 -29.07 -33.95
N ALA A 624 12.84 -28.22 -34.67
CA ALA A 624 12.81 -28.19 -36.15
C ALA A 624 12.55 -26.75 -36.67
N PRO A 625 13.00 -26.39 -37.90
CA PRO A 625 13.38 -25.00 -38.20
C PRO A 625 12.32 -24.15 -38.92
N VAL A 626 12.43 -22.83 -38.74
CA VAL A 626 11.62 -21.80 -39.41
C VAL A 626 12.16 -21.51 -40.82
N ARG A 627 11.26 -21.35 -41.80
CA ARG A 627 11.56 -20.82 -43.15
C ARG A 627 11.07 -19.37 -43.26
N ALA A 628 11.85 -18.53 -43.95
CA ALA A 628 11.56 -17.11 -44.14
C ALA A 628 10.61 -16.82 -45.33
N GLY A 629 9.90 -15.69 -45.27
CA GLY A 629 9.13 -15.14 -46.39
C GLY A 629 8.16 -14.02 -45.95
N ALA A 630 8.55 -12.76 -46.12
CA ALA A 630 7.66 -11.59 -46.03
C ALA A 630 6.96 -11.34 -47.39
N PRO A 631 5.95 -10.43 -47.50
CA PRO A 631 6.25 -8.99 -47.53
C PRO A 631 5.24 -8.06 -46.81
N ASP A 632 5.66 -6.81 -46.64
CA ASP A 632 4.94 -5.71 -45.97
C ASP A 632 3.76 -5.12 -46.77
N VAL A 633 2.84 -4.46 -46.05
CA VAL A 633 1.99 -3.37 -46.57
C VAL A 633 2.04 -2.20 -45.58
N ALA A 634 2.42 -1.01 -46.06
CA ALA A 634 2.64 0.16 -45.22
C ALA A 634 1.33 0.88 -44.84
N ALA A 635 1.28 1.40 -43.61
CA ALA A 635 0.31 2.41 -43.17
C ALA A 635 1.00 3.78 -43.09
N ALA A 636 0.28 4.84 -43.49
CA ALA A 636 0.80 6.20 -43.52
C ALA A 636 -0.07 7.14 -42.68
N ASP A 637 0.41 7.47 -41.47
CA ASP A 637 0.17 8.78 -40.85
C ASP A 637 1.43 9.25 -40.09
N GLY A 638 1.52 10.56 -39.87
CA GLY A 638 2.74 11.25 -39.47
C GLY A 638 3.03 11.26 -37.97
N THR A 639 2.85 10.15 -37.26
CA THR A 639 3.25 10.03 -35.85
C THR A 639 4.68 9.50 -35.72
N VAL A 640 5.59 10.30 -35.15
CA VAL A 640 6.98 9.86 -34.85
C VAL A 640 6.94 8.91 -33.65
N TRP A 641 6.76 7.63 -33.94
CA TRP A 641 6.95 6.54 -32.97
C TRP A 641 8.45 6.36 -32.68
N LEU A 642 8.83 6.49 -31.41
CA LEU A 642 10.07 5.89 -30.90
C LEU A 642 9.85 4.37 -30.84
N GLY A 643 10.32 3.67 -31.87
CA GLY A 643 10.08 2.24 -32.05
C GLY A 643 10.87 1.34 -31.08
N ASP A 644 10.36 0.12 -30.92
CA ASP A 644 11.04 -1.10 -30.40
C ASP A 644 12.27 -0.87 -29.49
N PRO A 645 12.07 -0.80 -28.15
CA PRO A 645 13.14 -0.59 -27.18
C PRO A 645 14.28 -1.61 -27.23
N SER A 646 14.06 -2.80 -27.81
CA SER A 646 15.10 -3.83 -27.91
C SER A 646 16.29 -3.40 -28.79
N LYS A 647 16.11 -2.39 -29.65
CA LYS A 647 17.15 -1.82 -30.52
C LYS A 647 17.81 -0.54 -29.99
N VAL A 648 17.28 0.04 -28.91
CA VAL A 648 17.80 1.29 -28.32
C VAL A 648 19.08 1.06 -27.47
N ARG A 649 19.35 -0.20 -27.09
CA ARG A 649 20.43 -0.57 -26.17
C ARG A 649 21.84 -0.19 -26.66
N ASP A 650 22.06 -0.15 -27.97
CA ASP A 650 23.39 -0.03 -28.57
C ASP A 650 23.70 1.37 -29.17
N ALA A 651 22.77 2.33 -29.06
CA ALA A 651 22.82 3.58 -29.84
C ALA A 651 23.10 4.89 -29.06
N LEU A 652 23.08 4.88 -27.72
CA LEU A 652 23.24 6.11 -26.91
C LEU A 652 24.47 6.06 -25.98
N SER A 653 25.37 7.03 -26.13
CA SER A 653 26.50 7.23 -25.23
C SER A 653 26.04 7.69 -23.84
N ALA A 654 26.92 7.56 -22.83
CA ALA A 654 26.64 8.06 -21.48
C ALA A 654 26.38 9.57 -21.44
N LYS A 655 26.93 10.33 -22.40
CA LYS A 655 26.75 11.79 -22.50
C LYS A 655 25.35 12.17 -22.99
N GLU A 656 24.77 11.38 -23.89
CA GLU A 656 23.42 11.63 -24.42
C GLU A 656 22.33 11.27 -23.41
N ARG A 657 22.56 10.26 -22.56
CA ARG A 657 21.67 9.93 -21.42
C ARG A 657 21.62 11.08 -20.41
N LEU A 658 22.78 11.60 -20.03
CA LEU A 658 22.88 12.74 -19.10
C LEU A 658 22.28 14.04 -19.69
N ALA A 659 22.38 14.23 -21.01
CA ALA A 659 21.75 15.37 -21.69
C ALA A 659 20.21 15.29 -21.63
N LEU A 660 19.63 14.10 -21.86
CA LEU A 660 18.19 13.87 -21.72
C LEU A 660 17.71 14.08 -20.28
N GLU A 661 18.46 13.62 -19.27
CA GLU A 661 18.13 13.87 -17.86
C GLU A 661 18.16 15.37 -17.51
N LEU A 662 19.16 16.11 -18.00
CA LEU A 662 19.28 17.56 -17.74
C LEU A 662 18.21 18.39 -18.47
N GLU A 663 17.88 18.05 -19.71
CA GLU A 663 16.82 18.72 -20.47
C GLU A 663 15.45 18.50 -19.80
N GLN A 664 15.18 17.29 -19.32
CA GLN A 664 13.94 16.96 -18.59
C GLN A 664 13.88 17.58 -17.19
N LEU A 665 15.01 17.70 -16.49
CA LEU A 665 15.09 18.44 -15.22
C LEU A 665 14.80 19.94 -15.41
N SER A 666 15.18 20.53 -16.54
CA SER A 666 14.89 21.95 -16.84
C SER A 666 13.39 22.23 -17.01
N ALA A 667 12.61 21.24 -17.46
CA ALA A 667 11.16 21.34 -17.63
C ALA A 667 10.38 21.23 -16.30
N LEU A 668 11.05 21.01 -15.16
CA LEU A 668 10.43 20.90 -13.83
C LEU A 668 10.48 22.21 -13.01
N ILE A 669 11.01 23.29 -13.59
CA ILE A 669 10.98 24.63 -12.99
C ILE A 669 9.74 25.37 -13.51
N PRO A 670 8.83 25.86 -12.65
CA PRO A 670 7.67 26.62 -13.11
C PRO A 670 8.11 27.98 -13.70
N PRO A 671 7.46 28.48 -14.76
CA PRO A 671 7.79 29.78 -15.32
C PRO A 671 7.43 30.90 -14.34
N GLU A 672 8.35 31.83 -14.12
CA GLU A 672 8.06 33.05 -13.35
C GLU A 672 6.98 33.87 -14.07
N GLY A 673 5.97 34.30 -13.31
CA GLY A 673 4.85 35.06 -13.83
C GLY A 673 5.27 36.48 -14.22
N ASN A 674 5.47 36.71 -15.51
CA ASN A 674 5.81 38.03 -16.03
C ASN A 674 4.58 38.95 -15.94
N GLY A 675 4.58 39.85 -14.95
CA GLY A 675 3.52 40.83 -14.76
C GLY A 675 3.52 41.86 -15.88
N GLY A 676 2.58 41.74 -16.82
CA GLY A 676 2.36 42.74 -17.86
C GLY A 676 1.64 43.97 -17.30
N GLU A 677 2.33 45.11 -17.28
CA GLU A 677 1.71 46.42 -17.07
C GLU A 677 0.71 46.72 -18.19
N THR A 678 -0.51 47.12 -17.82
CA THR A 678 -1.35 47.96 -18.69
C THR A 678 -1.87 49.13 -17.87
N ASP A 679 -1.36 50.31 -18.21
CA ASP A 679 -1.68 51.62 -17.67
C ASP A 679 -3.06 52.10 -18.15
N GLU A 680 -3.94 52.57 -17.24
CA GLU A 680 -5.04 53.49 -17.58
C GLU A 680 -5.67 54.17 -16.34
N THR A 681 -5.08 55.31 -15.95
CA THR A 681 -5.72 56.59 -15.51
C THR A 681 -6.80 56.67 -14.40
N ASP A 682 -6.82 57.86 -13.78
CA ASP A 682 -7.33 58.18 -12.44
C ASP A 682 -8.78 58.76 -12.38
N SER A 683 -9.48 58.50 -11.26
CA SER A 683 -10.51 59.35 -10.59
C SER A 683 -11.90 59.63 -11.24
N PRO A 684 -12.94 60.07 -10.46
CA PRO A 684 -13.35 59.66 -9.10
C PRO A 684 -14.91 59.55 -8.91
N ASP A 685 -15.35 59.43 -7.64
CA ASP A 685 -16.69 59.73 -7.07
C ASP A 685 -17.92 58.83 -7.38
N GLU A 686 -18.41 58.08 -6.38
CA GLU A 686 -19.64 58.42 -5.60
C GLU A 686 -19.99 57.33 -4.53
N GLU A 687 -20.51 57.76 -3.38
CA GLU A 687 -20.94 56.93 -2.23
C GLU A 687 -22.25 57.52 -1.63
N PRO A 688 -22.99 56.85 -0.72
CA PRO A 688 -23.85 55.66 -0.84
C PRO A 688 -25.36 56.03 -0.65
N PRO A 689 -26.28 55.12 -0.24
CA PRO A 689 -26.55 55.01 1.21
C PRO A 689 -27.10 53.67 1.80
N ARG A 690 -26.55 53.30 2.97
CA ARG A 690 -27.23 52.90 4.25
C ARG A 690 -28.08 51.60 4.35
N HIS A 691 -27.76 50.79 5.38
CA HIS A 691 -28.55 50.62 6.63
C HIS A 691 -27.80 49.67 7.62
N SER A 692 -27.23 50.14 8.75
CA SER A 692 -27.80 50.15 10.13
C SER A 692 -28.07 48.77 10.77
N ARG A 693 -27.75 48.44 12.04
CA ARG A 693 -27.15 49.16 13.21
C ARG A 693 -26.93 48.15 14.38
N ARG A 694 -26.20 48.58 15.44
CA ARG A 694 -26.07 48.01 16.81
C ARG A 694 -25.09 46.86 17.07
N ASP A 695 -24.45 46.74 18.24
CA ASP A 695 -24.13 47.72 19.31
C ASP A 695 -22.93 47.23 20.15
N GLU A 696 -22.19 48.20 20.67
CA GLU A 696 -20.99 48.20 21.51
C GLU A 696 -21.05 47.43 22.86
N ARG A 697 -19.89 46.93 23.37
CA ARG A 697 -19.14 47.49 24.55
C ARG A 697 -18.13 46.52 25.21
N ARG A 698 -16.83 46.86 25.15
CA ARG A 698 -16.01 47.28 26.31
C ARG A 698 -14.56 47.61 25.92
N ALA A 699 -14.05 48.72 26.44
CA ALA A 699 -12.63 49.04 26.60
C ALA A 699 -12.34 49.13 28.12
N ARG A 700 -11.13 49.27 28.68
CA ARG A 700 -9.78 49.68 28.21
C ARG A 700 -8.71 49.03 29.10
N SER A 701 -7.47 48.91 28.65
CA SER A 701 -6.28 49.37 29.43
C SER A 701 -5.03 49.38 28.53
N SER A 702 -4.07 50.24 28.86
CA SER A 702 -2.95 50.67 28.00
C SER A 702 -1.60 50.53 28.68
N GLY A 703 -0.56 50.13 27.95
CA GLY A 703 0.85 50.13 28.41
C GLY A 703 1.78 49.69 27.26
N PRO A 704 2.93 50.34 27.02
CA PRO A 704 3.63 50.26 25.73
C PRO A 704 4.79 49.25 25.68
N ALA A 705 5.22 48.92 24.46
CA ALA A 705 6.51 48.31 24.17
C ALA A 705 7.28 49.19 23.15
N GLU A 706 8.59 49.36 23.37
CA GLU A 706 9.48 50.17 22.53
C GLU A 706 9.96 49.41 21.26
N PRO A 707 10.41 50.14 20.22
CA PRO A 707 10.84 49.55 18.96
C PRO A 707 12.33 49.16 18.93
N ALA A 708 12.67 48.07 18.24
CA ALA A 708 14.05 47.63 18.04
C ALA A 708 14.43 47.61 16.55
N ALA A 709 15.06 48.71 16.13
CA ALA A 709 15.99 48.92 15.01
C ALA A 709 16.00 47.93 13.81
N GLU A 710 15.73 48.51 12.63
CA GLU A 710 16.22 47.99 11.35
C GLU A 710 17.75 47.87 11.32
N LYS A 711 18.26 46.83 10.65
CA LYS A 711 19.56 46.87 9.99
C LYS A 711 19.41 46.33 8.57
N SER A 712 19.66 47.20 7.60
CA SER A 712 19.79 46.82 6.20
C SER A 712 21.01 45.93 6.00
N ALA A 713 20.83 44.83 5.27
CA ALA A 713 21.90 44.04 4.66
C ALA A 713 21.63 44.00 3.15
N GLY A 714 22.65 44.33 2.36
CA GLY A 714 22.49 44.65 0.94
C GLY A 714 22.16 43.46 0.05
N THR A 715 21.50 43.75 -1.07
CA THR A 715 21.33 42.86 -2.21
C THR A 715 22.68 42.38 -2.73
N ALA A 716 23.01 41.09 -2.55
CA ALA A 716 24.04 40.45 -3.36
C ALA A 716 23.49 40.24 -4.78
N SER A 717 24.20 40.70 -5.81
CA SER A 717 23.74 40.48 -7.19
C SER A 717 23.94 39.04 -7.63
N VAL A 718 23.07 38.59 -8.55
CA VAL A 718 23.08 37.24 -9.13
C VAL A 718 24.44 36.91 -9.79
N ASP A 719 25.17 37.92 -10.25
CA ASP A 719 26.51 37.79 -10.85
C ASP A 719 27.55 37.20 -9.89
N GLY A 720 27.44 37.46 -8.58
CA GLY A 720 28.35 36.91 -7.58
C GLY A 720 28.22 35.39 -7.44
N ALA A 721 26.99 34.89 -7.38
CA ALA A 721 26.73 33.45 -7.30
C ALA A 721 27.12 32.70 -8.59
N LEU A 722 27.01 33.36 -9.75
CA LEU A 722 27.46 32.81 -11.03
C LEU A 722 29.00 32.75 -11.14
N ALA A 723 29.72 33.72 -10.58
CA ALA A 723 31.18 33.71 -10.53
C ALA A 723 31.73 32.56 -9.68
N ASP A 724 31.12 32.30 -8.52
CA ASP A 724 31.52 31.20 -7.63
C ASP A 724 31.23 29.81 -8.25
N LEU A 725 30.11 29.65 -8.97
CA LEU A 725 29.83 28.42 -9.73
C LEU A 725 30.85 28.20 -10.87
N ALA A 726 31.24 29.26 -11.58
CA ALA A 726 32.23 29.17 -12.65
C ALA A 726 33.63 28.78 -12.12
N ALA A 727 34.01 29.31 -10.94
CA ALA A 727 35.25 28.94 -10.27
C ALA A 727 35.26 27.46 -9.82
N ALA A 728 34.12 26.96 -9.31
CA ALA A 728 33.97 25.56 -8.94
C ALA A 728 34.06 24.61 -10.16
N ALA A 729 33.44 24.99 -11.29
CA ALA A 729 33.51 24.20 -12.53
C ALA A 729 34.96 24.13 -13.09
N ALA A 730 35.70 25.23 -13.07
CA ALA A 730 37.10 25.27 -13.52
C ALA A 730 38.03 24.37 -12.68
N ALA A 731 37.77 24.24 -11.38
CA ALA A 731 38.52 23.35 -10.50
C ALA A 731 38.29 21.85 -10.83
N VAL A 732 37.09 21.49 -11.28
CA VAL A 732 36.76 20.10 -11.69
C VAL A 732 37.45 19.72 -13.01
N ASP A 733 37.50 20.62 -14.00
CA ASP A 733 38.21 20.37 -15.27
C ASP A 733 39.74 20.27 -15.08
N GLY A 734 40.31 21.03 -14.14
CA GLY A 734 41.72 20.89 -13.74
C GLY A 734 42.06 19.49 -13.19
N LEU A 735 41.15 18.88 -12.43
CA LEU A 735 41.34 17.53 -11.87
C LEU A 735 41.12 16.40 -12.90
N GLN A 736 40.32 16.64 -13.95
CA GLN A 736 40.09 15.65 -15.01
C GLN A 736 41.18 15.65 -16.09
N SER A 737 41.77 16.81 -16.38
CA SER A 737 42.89 16.94 -17.32
C SER A 737 44.17 16.25 -16.80
N ASP A 738 44.52 16.41 -15.51
CA ASP A 738 45.70 15.75 -14.91
C ASP A 738 45.53 14.21 -14.79
N ARG A 739 44.29 13.71 -14.75
CA ARG A 739 43.99 12.27 -14.85
C ARG A 739 44.10 11.70 -16.27
N ARG A 740 43.86 12.50 -17.32
CA ARG A 740 44.03 12.07 -18.72
C ARG A 740 45.49 12.01 -19.14
N ALA A 741 46.33 12.92 -18.66
CA ALA A 741 47.78 12.93 -18.95
C ALA A 741 48.51 11.66 -18.47
N ARG A 742 48.03 11.02 -17.39
CA ARG A 742 48.66 9.84 -16.77
C ARG A 742 48.26 8.47 -17.37
N ARG A 743 47.55 8.43 -18.51
CA ARG A 743 47.00 7.19 -19.08
C ARG A 743 47.32 6.91 -20.57
N ALA A 744 48.29 7.61 -21.16
CA ALA A 744 48.66 7.43 -22.58
C ALA A 744 50.07 6.85 -22.78
N GLN A 745 50.12 5.59 -23.26
CA GLN A 745 51.22 4.91 -23.98
C GLN A 745 52.52 4.52 -23.23
N PRO A 746 53.24 3.46 -23.70
CA PRO A 746 52.71 2.18 -24.17
C PRO A 746 53.51 0.95 -23.66
N ALA A 747 53.02 -0.26 -23.93
CA ALA A 747 53.69 -1.51 -23.58
C ALA A 747 54.66 -2.01 -24.68
N ALA A 748 55.79 -2.61 -24.28
CA ALA A 748 56.66 -3.43 -25.14
C ALA A 748 57.44 -4.46 -24.30
N GLU A 749 57.69 -5.65 -24.89
CA GLU A 749 58.63 -6.71 -24.47
C GLU A 749 58.34 -7.40 -23.11
N ARG A 750 57.93 -8.69 -23.04
CA ARG A 750 58.52 -9.99 -23.42
C ARG A 750 59.61 -10.55 -22.48
N ALA A 751 59.21 -11.67 -21.84
CA ALA A 751 60.02 -12.85 -21.47
C ALA A 751 61.01 -12.78 -20.27
N SER A 752 61.12 -13.93 -19.58
CA SER A 752 62.01 -14.24 -18.43
C SER A 752 61.81 -13.36 -17.16
N GLY A 753 61.98 -13.85 -15.93
CA GLY A 753 62.30 -15.19 -15.45
C GLY A 753 63.09 -15.12 -14.13
N VAL A 754 62.86 -16.10 -13.24
CA VAL A 754 63.65 -16.38 -12.02
C VAL A 754 63.44 -15.47 -10.78
N LEU A 755 63.57 -16.14 -9.63
CA LEU A 755 63.53 -15.70 -8.22
C LEU A 755 64.55 -14.62 -7.86
N ILE A 756 64.35 -13.93 -6.72
CA ILE A 756 65.21 -13.98 -5.51
C ILE A 756 64.67 -13.02 -4.41
N GLU A 757 64.96 -13.33 -3.15
CA GLU A 757 64.65 -12.55 -1.94
C GLU A 757 65.54 -11.29 -1.80
N GLU A 758 65.11 -10.28 -1.03
CA GLU A 758 65.85 -9.74 0.14
C GLU A 758 65.27 -8.39 0.65
N GLU A 759 65.29 -8.25 1.98
CA GLU A 759 65.12 -7.02 2.78
C GLU A 759 66.50 -6.32 2.96
N PRO A 760 66.71 -5.23 3.75
CA PRO A 760 65.85 -4.10 4.15
C PRO A 760 66.59 -2.72 4.13
N ALA A 761 65.98 -1.69 4.76
CA ALA A 761 66.61 -0.73 5.70
C ALA A 761 66.83 0.78 5.36
N ALA A 762 66.55 1.59 6.40
CA ALA A 762 67.06 2.95 6.74
C ALA A 762 66.69 4.16 5.83
N ALA A 763 66.35 5.36 6.32
CA ALA A 763 66.75 6.05 7.55
C ALA A 763 65.79 7.22 7.96
N MET A 764 65.86 7.69 9.21
CA MET A 764 65.25 8.94 9.72
C MET A 764 66.27 10.11 9.76
N PRO A 765 65.83 11.37 9.98
CA PRO A 765 65.79 11.96 11.35
C PRO A 765 64.48 12.77 11.64
N GLN A 766 63.84 12.67 12.82
CA GLN A 766 63.96 13.54 14.04
C GLN A 766 63.91 15.07 13.77
N LEU A 767 63.21 15.96 14.51
CA LEU A 767 62.80 16.09 15.93
C LEU A 767 61.43 16.86 16.03
N GLY A 768 60.67 16.97 17.14
CA GLY A 768 60.74 16.37 18.48
C GLY A 768 59.75 16.98 19.52
N HIS A 769 59.50 16.24 20.63
CA HIS A 769 58.86 16.64 21.92
C HIS A 769 57.34 16.99 21.93
N SER A 770 56.52 16.60 22.92
CA SER A 770 56.72 16.13 24.32
C SER A 770 55.84 14.87 24.63
N ARG A 771 56.25 13.83 25.40
CA ARG A 771 56.31 13.69 26.90
C ARG A 771 55.03 14.18 27.60
N ARG A 772 54.32 13.46 28.47
CA ARG A 772 54.42 12.16 29.22
C ARG A 772 52.97 11.81 29.70
N GLN A 773 52.56 10.64 30.22
CA GLN A 773 53.24 9.44 30.76
C GLN A 773 52.27 8.23 30.73
N ALA A 774 52.78 7.01 30.57
CA ALA A 774 51.98 5.76 30.59
C ALA A 774 51.85 5.14 32.01
N ARG A 775 50.91 4.19 32.18
CA ARG A 775 51.11 2.93 32.96
C ARG A 775 49.92 1.95 32.91
N GLU A 776 50.14 0.84 32.21
CA GLU A 776 49.79 -0.54 32.62
C GLU A 776 51.14 -1.28 32.89
N PRO A 777 51.24 -2.55 33.38
CA PRO A 777 50.23 -3.63 33.36
C PRO A 777 50.20 -4.60 34.60
N ALA A 778 49.44 -5.71 34.44
CA ALA A 778 49.70 -7.09 34.89
C ALA A 778 49.00 -7.70 36.14
N ALA A 779 48.08 -8.63 35.87
CA ALA A 779 47.93 -10.01 36.38
C ALA A 779 48.04 -10.36 37.89
N ALA A 780 47.01 -11.04 38.45
CA ALA A 780 47.01 -12.49 38.78
C ALA A 780 46.15 -12.92 40.01
N ARG A 781 45.52 -14.11 39.86
CA ARG A 781 45.06 -15.11 40.87
C ARG A 781 43.81 -14.86 41.76
N ALA A 782 42.95 -15.89 41.77
CA ALA A 782 41.91 -16.17 42.78
C ALA A 782 42.48 -16.97 43.98
N PRO A 783 41.68 -17.18 45.04
CA PRO A 783 41.19 -18.55 45.28
C PRO A 783 39.74 -18.67 45.80
N ARG A 784 39.20 -19.90 45.75
CA ARG A 784 37.86 -20.30 46.26
C ARG A 784 37.86 -20.60 47.77
N ARG A 785 36.72 -20.42 48.46
CA ARG A 785 36.08 -21.40 49.36
C ARG A 785 34.65 -20.97 49.79
N ALA A 786 33.82 -21.93 50.15
CA ALA A 786 32.42 -21.85 50.62
C ALA A 786 32.22 -22.94 51.71
N PRO A 787 31.01 -23.44 52.11
CA PRO A 787 29.62 -22.92 52.15
C PRO A 787 28.91 -23.20 53.53
N VAL A 788 27.55 -23.28 53.58
CA VAL A 788 26.67 -24.06 54.55
C VAL A 788 26.26 -23.33 55.87
N PRO A 789 25.09 -23.58 56.53
CA PRO A 789 23.92 -24.48 56.26
C PRO A 789 22.52 -23.81 56.17
N ALA A 790 21.49 -24.64 55.96
CA ALA A 790 20.05 -24.35 56.07
C ALA A 790 19.33 -25.27 57.11
N ALA A 791 18.14 -24.87 57.58
CA ALA A 791 17.07 -25.67 58.25
C ALA A 791 15.92 -24.72 58.70
N GLU A 792 14.70 -25.10 59.14
CA GLU A 792 13.71 -26.15 58.79
C GLU A 792 12.34 -25.69 59.39
N MET A 793 11.20 -25.77 58.69
CA MET A 793 9.99 -26.60 58.94
C MET A 793 8.79 -25.87 58.26
N ALA A 794 7.82 -26.43 57.53
CA ALA A 794 7.01 -27.66 57.59
C ALA A 794 5.61 -27.49 58.26
N ALA A 795 4.59 -28.11 57.65
CA ALA A 795 3.22 -28.41 58.12
C ALA A 795 2.04 -27.42 57.87
N ALA A 796 1.34 -27.71 56.75
CA ALA A 796 -0.11 -27.73 56.50
C ALA A 796 -1.13 -27.63 57.66
N ALA A 797 -2.30 -27.01 57.39
CA ALA A 797 -3.64 -27.64 57.42
C ALA A 797 -4.77 -26.65 57.04
N ALA A 798 -5.87 -27.17 56.48
CA ALA A 798 -7.09 -26.41 56.20
C ALA A 798 -8.08 -26.45 57.39
N VAL A 799 -9.08 -25.55 57.42
CA VAL A 799 -10.51 -25.85 57.69
C VAL A 799 -11.38 -24.58 57.57
N SER A 800 -12.65 -24.82 57.22
CA SER A 800 -13.77 -23.89 56.95
C SER A 800 -14.02 -22.72 57.92
N GLY A 801 -14.62 -21.64 57.39
CA GLY A 801 -15.29 -20.59 58.18
C GLY A 801 -16.34 -19.82 57.36
N SER A 802 -17.60 -20.25 57.38
CA SER A 802 -18.72 -19.61 56.67
C SER A 802 -19.26 -18.35 57.37
N GLY A 803 -19.64 -17.31 56.62
CA GLY A 803 -20.32 -16.13 57.16
C GLY A 803 -21.12 -15.33 56.13
N ARG A 804 -22.43 -15.60 56.00
CA ARG A 804 -23.39 -14.78 55.23
C ARG A 804 -24.01 -13.70 56.13
N ALA A 805 -24.05 -12.45 55.65
CA ALA A 805 -25.13 -11.46 55.82
C ALA A 805 -24.69 -10.13 55.17
N ALA A 806 -25.53 -9.20 54.73
CA ALA A 806 -26.91 -9.16 54.23
C ALA A 806 -27.19 -7.69 53.83
N ARG A 807 -28.02 -7.48 52.80
CA ARG A 807 -28.43 -6.21 52.18
C ARG A 807 -28.88 -5.07 53.14
N ALA A 808 -28.49 -3.83 52.79
CA ALA A 808 -29.35 -2.63 52.66
C ALA A 808 -28.51 -1.54 51.93
N ALA A 809 -28.89 -0.88 50.82
CA ALA A 809 -30.13 -0.19 50.43
C ALA A 809 -30.37 1.17 51.12
N ALA A 810 -29.73 2.24 50.63
CA ALA A 810 -30.26 3.63 50.63
C ALA A 810 -29.43 4.60 49.75
N ARG A 811 -30.08 5.20 48.75
CA ARG A 811 -29.81 6.58 48.25
C ARG A 811 -30.68 7.55 49.12
N PRO A 812 -30.49 8.89 49.16
CA PRO A 812 -30.13 9.74 48.01
C PRO A 812 -29.24 10.98 48.28
N ALA A 813 -28.99 11.71 47.19
CA ALA A 813 -28.73 13.16 47.08
C ALA A 813 -27.58 13.79 47.89
N HIS A 814 -26.51 14.15 47.19
CA HIS A 814 -26.39 15.51 46.64
C HIS A 814 -25.52 15.56 45.38
#